data_AF-F4PZ32-F1
#
_entry.id   AF-F4PZ32-F1
#
_cell.length_a   1.000
_cell.length_b   1.000
_cell.length_c   1.000
_cell.angle_alpha   90.00
_cell.angle_beta   90.00
_cell.angle_gamma   90.00
#
_symmetry.space_group_name_H-M   'P 1'
#
loop_
_entity.id
_entity.type
_entity.pdbx_description
1 polymer ?
#
loop_
_entity_poly.entity_id
_entity_poly.type
_entity_poly.pdbx_seq_one_letter_code
_entity_poly.pdbx_strand_id
1 'polypeptide(L)'
;MSLLSLSNLLVSHIISSIDNVDIICLLLTCKQLFNDSSVRRSIKFKGVGGAIDTDNRDISLQFKATTSTTRYKLLSFKDILVNSISLNQHVVLEHNTAGDKEIFSNRSAAAADNIITTALVTHYNLQAINSLYETMPSIETLFIKYRQLNLREKTTIDLGSISRLPNLQRLSVQGNSLKLGPHSSLKSLNLDIGTCYTASELGLDQFVSLTELALNNFCVPEIGPGVLPSSLTSLTLTLFELPPRDTFIALTSLVYLDIFVEKGLDKELEQEQQQQQIFIDLSTLHNLKKLVYNENLHREDGPIEIIVPPNLKILSIWSTQCVPITPPQQQCTTTTLMPVLEKLYLLEGLLTGGKINLLSQCPSLKKLCIYQCFKTIPSNLIPPHLEKLSIHNYSTKDILDQFVYPPSLKHLTYLGDFYDGSPSVTSLPESLVKLKSKLNASSSLNLLPSHLKKLVWMYRYGGQGEDIDLAQSNFPPNLETIDFSGMKGLFKVTIPPVTKYLSIFLSQKQQQQQLDPIFSITSRITIPTKDQQQQQQQEQWLPINTTHLNCSMSCSQSKWSFRLDEIINHTNVRYLSIINQCSTATNIQFSIQRLDSDNRNVLVLERQSLTGGIISQLKNNVDIVCLLLTCKKLYHHNSNSLKRSIQFKGIEPIDIDKVDISLKFKGTATRFNLLSFKDILENSIISDQLLILSKKQEDDNKEYPLWIQDRIYYTDNRIDKSNNITTALVTHYQHKVLDSNLLYKIPSIETLFINEPQHNGIIDLGSISQLPNLQRLSVQAHLLKLGNHSSLQSLTLGLTTRYTASELRLDQFISLTELTANSFCLYDIGPGLLPSSLTSLDLAVRDFPPRDTFIALTSLVNFKLCLEQGLYIFRLQQEEEEEQQHLFLDLFNLHNLKKLEYSENWTGKKGIIEIIAPLNLKILSIWSNRSVQISTPGTLPLLLLERIVIGGKINLSSLQYGPSLKKLFIYNCWEPIPSDMIPSTLEKLMISISNVSEGSILGQIVFPPSLTHLTILGSLSGHDEPFPPLPESLVKLKLEINSTASHHSTIMSLPRHLKKLALKYAFEVQCEDFDLSQSNYLPNLETIDISYKKGFFTFPPSTKYLSITLIHKDQQKNCLPIYSIATSLTIPKDINDQSQQQQQWLPINTTHLTCRIFCTQAKWSFRLDEIINHTNVRYLSIIIFYSKTTNLQFSIQRLDSDNRNVLVLERQSMTGGIITQRRISNTNINQQQQPQPQPQQQYDPIYLHWDLNSPFEFNWSFVKKIIK
;
A
#
# COMPACT_ATOMS: atom_id res chain seq x y z
N MET A 1 38.69 26.53 28.27
CA MET A 1 38.37 27.58 27.27
C MET A 1 36.90 27.45 26.92
N SER A 2 36.21 28.54 26.58
CA SER A 2 34.88 28.46 25.96
C SER A 2 35.04 28.35 24.43
N LEU A 3 34.08 27.75 23.73
CA LEU A 3 34.17 27.65 22.26
C LEU A 3 34.19 29.02 21.57
N LEU A 4 33.62 30.04 22.25
CA LEU A 4 33.62 31.45 21.83
C LEU A 4 35.02 32.11 21.81
N SER A 5 36.06 31.50 22.37
CA SER A 5 37.43 32.03 22.29
C SER A 5 38.23 31.50 21.10
N LEU A 6 37.60 30.75 20.18
CA LEU A 6 38.20 30.30 18.93
C LEU A 6 37.88 31.31 17.81
N SER A 7 38.82 31.54 16.89
CA SER A 7 38.59 32.44 15.76
C SER A 7 37.63 31.82 14.73
N ASN A 8 36.81 32.66 14.07
CA ASN A 8 35.87 32.21 13.04
C ASN A 8 36.55 31.44 11.90
N LEU A 9 37.84 31.69 11.64
CA LEU A 9 38.64 30.96 10.65
C LEU A 9 38.93 29.51 11.12
N LEU A 10 39.26 29.32 12.39
CA LEU A 10 39.43 27.96 12.97
C LEU A 10 38.09 27.23 13.04
N VAL A 11 37.02 27.91 13.44
CA VAL A 11 35.64 27.37 13.46
C VAL A 11 35.21 26.95 12.05
N SER A 12 35.46 27.78 11.04
CA SER A 12 35.20 27.44 9.64
C SER A 12 36.05 26.25 9.16
N HIS A 13 37.28 26.10 9.63
CA HIS A 13 38.11 24.94 9.28
C HIS A 13 37.59 23.65 9.90
N ILE A 14 37.19 23.68 11.18
CA ILE A 14 36.52 22.56 11.87
C ILE A 14 35.23 22.17 11.13
N ILE A 15 34.36 23.14 10.82
CA ILE A 15 33.13 22.90 10.06
C ILE A 15 33.41 22.36 8.64
N SER A 16 34.54 22.75 8.01
CA SER A 16 34.94 22.20 6.72
C SER A 16 35.47 20.77 6.80
N SER A 17 35.98 20.31 7.96
CA SER A 17 36.55 18.96 8.11
C SER A 17 35.51 17.92 8.55
N ILE A 18 34.66 18.24 9.53
CA ILE A 18 33.63 17.35 10.09
C ILE A 18 32.45 17.10 9.12
N ASP A 19 31.62 16.09 9.35
CA ASP A 19 30.50 15.77 8.44
C ASP A 19 29.19 16.54 8.76
N ASN A 20 28.11 16.28 8.01
CA ASN A 20 26.82 16.97 8.24
C ASN A 20 26.20 16.66 9.61
N VAL A 21 26.46 15.47 10.15
CA VAL A 21 25.97 15.03 11.47
C VAL A 21 26.68 15.83 12.55
N ASP A 22 28.00 15.90 12.46
CA ASP A 22 28.83 16.70 13.37
C ASP A 22 28.48 18.19 13.28
N ILE A 23 28.21 18.74 12.09
CA ILE A 23 27.73 20.11 11.92
C ILE A 23 26.41 20.35 12.66
N ILE A 24 25.43 19.44 12.54
CA ILE A 24 24.13 19.55 13.22
C ILE A 24 24.30 19.41 14.73
N CYS A 25 25.07 18.43 15.21
CA CYS A 25 25.38 18.23 16.62
C CYS A 25 26.12 19.43 17.23
N LEU A 26 27.09 20.01 16.52
CA LEU A 26 27.80 21.22 16.91
C LEU A 26 26.83 22.41 17.04
N LEU A 27 25.93 22.60 16.09
CA LEU A 27 24.97 23.72 16.09
C LEU A 27 23.86 23.57 17.15
N LEU A 28 23.39 22.34 17.41
CA LEU A 28 22.37 22.08 18.44
C LEU A 28 22.95 22.20 19.86
N THR A 29 24.19 21.77 20.08
CA THR A 29 24.87 21.91 21.38
C THR A 29 25.36 23.34 21.62
N CYS A 30 25.96 23.97 20.62
CA CYS A 30 26.57 25.29 20.72
C CYS A 30 25.61 26.39 20.25
N LYS A 31 24.47 26.55 20.94
CA LYS A 31 23.39 27.49 20.60
C LYS A 31 23.83 28.94 20.31
N GLN A 32 24.93 29.41 20.90
CA GLN A 32 25.50 30.73 20.60
C GLN A 32 26.13 30.81 19.20
N LEU A 33 26.76 29.73 18.73
CA LEU A 33 27.38 29.62 17.41
C LEU A 33 26.33 29.55 16.29
N PHE A 34 25.16 28.94 16.56
CA PHE A 34 23.98 29.00 15.68
C PHE A 34 23.34 30.40 15.61
N ASN A 35 23.39 31.16 16.72
CA ASN A 35 22.85 32.52 16.78
C ASN A 35 23.75 33.55 16.06
N ASP A 36 25.05 33.26 15.87
CA ASP A 36 25.96 34.11 15.10
C ASP A 36 25.61 34.05 13.59
N SER A 37 25.09 35.15 13.06
CA SER A 37 24.68 35.26 11.66
C SER A 37 25.85 35.29 10.66
N SER A 38 27.08 35.61 11.11
CA SER A 38 28.28 35.58 10.27
C SER A 38 28.75 34.13 10.08
N VAL A 39 28.83 33.37 11.17
CA VAL A 39 29.17 31.94 11.13
C VAL A 39 28.07 31.16 10.41
N ARG A 40 26.79 31.40 10.72
CA ARG A 40 25.67 30.70 10.06
C ARG A 40 25.64 30.90 8.53
N ARG A 41 26.15 32.02 8.02
CA ARG A 41 26.29 32.27 6.56
C ARG A 41 27.47 31.54 5.91
N SER A 42 28.49 31.12 6.66
CA SER A 42 29.62 30.36 6.10
C SER A 42 29.40 28.85 6.05
N ILE A 43 28.46 28.30 6.83
CA ILE A 43 28.17 26.86 6.86
C ILE A 43 27.41 26.43 5.62
N LYS A 44 27.81 25.27 5.08
CA LYS A 44 27.11 24.54 4.02
C LYS A 44 27.11 23.05 4.35
N PHE A 45 25.99 22.37 4.11
CA PHE A 45 25.91 20.92 4.13
C PHE A 45 26.60 20.34 2.89
N LYS A 46 27.41 19.30 3.11
CA LYS A 46 28.08 18.53 2.08
C LYS A 46 27.07 17.59 1.40
N GLY A 47 27.17 17.38 0.09
CA GLY A 47 26.42 16.33 -0.60
C GLY A 47 24.91 16.54 -0.81
N VAL A 48 24.39 17.76 -0.64
CA VAL A 48 22.98 18.11 -0.94
C VAL A 48 22.63 17.96 -2.44
N GLY A 49 23.66 18.01 -3.30
CA GLY A 49 23.52 17.98 -4.76
C GLY A 49 23.10 19.32 -5.36
N GLY A 50 22.96 19.35 -6.69
CA GLY A 50 22.23 20.43 -7.36
C GLY A 50 20.73 20.36 -7.01
N ALA A 51 20.02 21.48 -7.10
CA ALA A 51 18.56 21.51 -7.03
C ALA A 51 17.90 20.84 -8.25
N ILE A 52 18.59 20.86 -9.40
CA ILE A 52 18.17 20.19 -10.64
C ILE A 52 19.14 19.02 -10.89
N ASP A 53 18.57 17.85 -11.11
CA ASP A 53 19.30 16.70 -11.66
C ASP A 53 19.25 16.84 -13.18
N THR A 54 20.40 17.15 -13.77
CA THR A 54 20.55 17.44 -15.20
C THR A 54 20.35 16.22 -16.09
N ASP A 55 20.48 15.03 -15.52
CA ASP A 55 20.51 13.77 -16.26
C ASP A 55 19.08 13.22 -16.36
N ASN A 56 18.32 13.30 -15.26
CA ASN A 56 16.89 12.99 -15.19
C ASN A 56 15.97 14.17 -15.56
N ARG A 57 16.52 15.39 -15.68
CA ARG A 57 15.83 16.65 -16.03
C ARG A 57 14.64 16.99 -15.13
N ASP A 58 14.72 16.59 -13.87
CA ASP A 58 13.73 16.85 -12.83
C ASP A 58 14.40 17.58 -11.66
N ILE A 59 13.62 17.98 -10.65
CA ILE A 59 14.18 18.46 -9.41
C ILE A 59 14.96 17.29 -8.80
N SER A 60 16.24 17.51 -8.49
CA SER A 60 17.15 16.46 -8.04
C SER A 60 16.55 15.67 -6.92
N LEU A 61 16.55 14.35 -7.04
CA LEU A 61 15.93 13.49 -6.05
C LEU A 61 16.72 13.52 -4.71
N GLN A 62 18.02 13.85 -4.71
CA GLN A 62 18.77 14.16 -3.48
C GLN A 62 18.36 15.52 -2.87
N PHE A 63 18.08 16.51 -3.73
CA PHE A 63 17.61 17.82 -3.30
C PHE A 63 16.18 17.77 -2.77
N LYS A 64 15.20 17.29 -3.56
CA LYS A 64 13.82 16.99 -3.11
C LYS A 64 13.91 16.29 -1.76
N ALA A 65 14.79 15.30 -1.66
CA ALA A 65 14.90 14.54 -0.45
C ALA A 65 15.40 15.37 0.75
N THR A 66 16.50 16.09 0.61
CA THR A 66 17.06 16.95 1.67
C THR A 66 16.12 18.10 2.05
N THR A 67 15.27 18.54 1.11
CA THR A 67 14.39 19.72 1.25
C THR A 67 12.91 19.37 1.32
N SER A 68 12.49 18.28 1.99
CA SER A 68 11.04 17.99 2.04
C SER A 68 10.35 17.52 3.38
N THR A 69 9.41 18.39 3.89
CA THR A 69 8.24 18.39 4.86
C THR A 69 7.50 17.12 5.24
N THR A 70 8.14 15.99 5.05
CA THR A 70 7.93 14.82 5.89
C THR A 70 9.17 14.57 6.71
N ARG A 71 10.31 14.63 6.03
CA ARG A 71 11.09 13.41 5.91
C ARG A 71 12.32 13.48 6.81
N TYR A 72 12.92 14.65 6.96
CA TYR A 72 13.56 14.97 8.24
C TYR A 72 13.16 16.27 9.01
N LYS A 73 12.19 17.20 8.92
CA LYS A 73 11.92 18.38 9.90
C LYS A 73 12.68 19.74 10.08
N LEU A 74 13.59 19.94 11.06
CA LEU A 74 14.18 21.23 11.52
C LEU A 74 14.46 22.33 10.44
N LEU A 75 13.43 23.08 9.99
CA LEU A 75 13.48 24.29 9.14
C LEU A 75 14.43 25.37 9.68
N SER A 76 14.78 25.28 10.96
CA SER A 76 15.73 26.14 11.66
C SER A 76 17.10 26.26 10.97
N PHE A 77 17.48 25.35 10.08
CA PHE A 77 18.71 25.46 9.28
C PHE A 77 18.50 26.06 7.88
N LYS A 78 17.36 26.73 7.60
CA LYS A 78 17.01 27.31 6.28
C LYS A 78 18.16 28.10 5.63
N ASP A 79 18.82 28.98 6.37
CA ASP A 79 19.95 29.79 5.85
C ASP A 79 21.09 28.89 5.35
N ILE A 80 21.50 27.90 6.15
CA ILE A 80 22.60 26.96 5.83
C ILE A 80 22.21 26.11 4.63
N LEU A 81 20.96 25.64 4.57
CA LEU A 81 20.43 24.87 3.46
C LEU A 81 20.41 25.72 2.17
N VAL A 82 19.97 26.98 2.20
CA VAL A 82 20.01 27.92 1.07
C VAL A 82 21.44 28.20 0.58
N ASN A 83 22.42 28.23 1.50
CA ASN A 83 23.86 28.34 1.16
C ASN A 83 24.42 27.06 0.53
N SER A 84 23.81 25.91 0.80
CA SER A 84 24.23 24.58 0.31
C SER A 84 23.73 24.29 -1.11
N ILE A 85 22.62 24.91 -1.52
CA ILE A 85 22.09 24.82 -2.89
C ILE A 85 23.02 25.58 -3.85
N SER A 86 23.42 24.95 -4.95
CA SER A 86 24.23 25.61 -5.99
C SER A 86 23.60 26.94 -6.43
N LEU A 87 24.44 27.96 -6.62
CA LEU A 87 23.99 29.31 -6.99
C LEU A 87 23.56 29.40 -8.46
N ASN A 88 24.05 28.51 -9.32
CA ASN A 88 23.78 28.51 -10.75
C ASN A 88 22.47 27.81 -11.16
N GLN A 89 21.69 27.28 -10.21
CA GLN A 89 20.44 26.54 -10.49
C GLN A 89 19.20 27.24 -9.90
N HIS A 90 18.12 27.28 -10.68
CA HIS A 90 16.83 27.88 -10.30
C HIS A 90 15.64 27.01 -10.73
N VAL A 91 14.63 26.85 -9.87
CA VAL A 91 13.43 26.05 -10.16
C VAL A 91 12.18 26.93 -10.04
N VAL A 92 11.36 26.90 -11.09
CA VAL A 92 10.08 27.61 -11.20
C VAL A 92 8.94 26.64 -10.97
N LEU A 93 8.08 26.97 -10.00
CA LEU A 93 7.02 26.12 -9.47
C LEU A 93 5.69 26.87 -9.46
N GLU A 94 4.59 26.14 -9.67
CA GLU A 94 3.26 26.76 -9.79
C GLU A 94 2.65 27.15 -8.43
N HIS A 95 1.55 27.90 -8.47
CA HIS A 95 1.07 28.65 -7.31
C HIS A 95 0.35 27.84 -6.20
N ASN A 96 0.24 26.51 -6.31
CA ASN A 96 -0.65 25.71 -5.45
C ASN A 96 0.04 24.96 -4.29
N THR A 97 1.36 25.07 -4.14
CA THR A 97 2.08 24.74 -2.88
C THR A 97 2.63 26.04 -2.31
N ALA A 98 2.57 26.28 -1.01
CA ALA A 98 3.16 27.50 -0.42
C ALA A 98 4.48 27.24 0.35
N GLY A 99 4.87 25.98 0.49
CA GLY A 99 6.08 25.53 1.18
C GLY A 99 7.31 25.57 0.29
N ASP A 100 7.23 24.97 -0.91
CA ASP A 100 8.25 25.15 -1.93
C ASP A 100 8.48 26.65 -2.24
N LYS A 101 7.37 27.42 -2.34
CA LYS A 101 7.43 28.87 -2.61
C LYS A 101 8.41 29.58 -1.70
N GLU A 102 8.35 29.34 -0.38
CA GLU A 102 9.15 30.12 0.57
C GLU A 102 10.66 29.81 0.52
N ILE A 103 11.08 28.73 -0.15
CA ILE A 103 12.50 28.43 -0.41
C ILE A 103 12.98 29.11 -1.69
N PHE A 104 12.16 29.09 -2.76
CA PHE A 104 12.55 29.65 -4.07
C PHE A 104 12.28 31.15 -4.22
N SER A 105 11.19 31.69 -3.62
CA SER A 105 10.85 33.12 -3.71
C SER A 105 11.89 34.02 -3.07
N ASN A 106 12.48 33.59 -1.95
CA ASN A 106 13.44 34.41 -1.20
C ASN A 106 14.79 34.57 -1.93
N ARG A 107 15.06 33.83 -3.02
CA ARG A 107 16.22 34.09 -3.90
C ARG A 107 16.00 35.26 -4.87
N SER A 108 14.77 35.60 -5.28
CA SER A 108 14.58 36.61 -6.35
C SER A 108 15.07 38.01 -5.99
N ALA A 109 14.89 38.43 -4.74
CA ALA A 109 15.38 39.71 -4.21
C ALA A 109 16.91 39.77 -4.03
N ALA A 110 17.62 38.64 -4.17
CA ALA A 110 19.07 38.53 -4.06
C ALA A 110 19.75 38.02 -5.36
N ALA A 111 18.99 37.84 -6.45
CA ALA A 111 19.47 37.24 -7.69
C ALA A 111 20.05 38.26 -8.71
N ALA A 112 20.34 39.49 -8.28
CA ALA A 112 20.82 40.58 -9.15
C ALA A 112 22.19 40.31 -9.82
N ASP A 113 22.95 39.33 -9.33
CA ASP A 113 24.34 39.07 -9.72
C ASP A 113 24.51 38.15 -10.97
N ASN A 114 23.45 37.85 -11.72
CA ASN A 114 23.48 37.09 -12.99
C ASN A 114 24.11 35.66 -12.93
N ILE A 115 24.11 35.00 -11.76
CA ILE A 115 24.82 33.72 -11.55
C ILE A 115 24.06 32.49 -12.10
N ILE A 116 22.76 32.61 -12.41
CA ILE A 116 21.89 31.46 -12.75
C ILE A 116 22.12 31.03 -14.20
N THR A 117 22.71 29.83 -14.41
CA THR A 117 22.94 29.25 -15.74
C THR A 117 22.04 28.06 -16.06
N THR A 118 21.32 27.50 -15.09
CA THR A 118 20.42 26.35 -15.30
C THR A 118 19.06 26.57 -14.65
N ALA A 119 17.98 26.39 -15.41
CA ALA A 119 16.61 26.60 -14.95
C ALA A 119 15.70 25.38 -15.24
N LEU A 120 14.71 25.15 -14.37
CA LEU A 120 13.67 24.12 -14.54
C LEU A 120 12.28 24.70 -14.26
N VAL A 121 11.39 24.65 -15.24
CA VAL A 121 9.97 25.02 -15.13
C VAL A 121 9.16 23.74 -15.05
N THR A 122 8.52 23.47 -13.91
CA THR A 122 7.81 22.18 -13.68
C THR A 122 6.36 22.14 -14.17
N HIS A 123 5.78 23.31 -14.41
CA HIS A 123 4.43 23.52 -14.91
C HIS A 123 4.46 24.73 -15.84
N TYR A 124 4.08 24.56 -17.12
CA TYR A 124 4.04 25.65 -18.09
C TYR A 124 3.00 26.71 -17.71
N ASN A 125 3.47 27.89 -17.31
CA ASN A 125 2.69 29.11 -17.24
C ASN A 125 3.44 30.19 -18.03
N LEU A 126 2.78 30.76 -19.04
CA LEU A 126 3.35 31.77 -19.94
C LEU A 126 3.90 32.99 -19.18
N GLN A 127 3.26 33.42 -18.09
CA GLN A 127 3.75 34.53 -17.26
C GLN A 127 5.06 34.19 -16.55
N ALA A 128 5.22 32.94 -16.10
CA ALA A 128 6.43 32.49 -15.41
C ALA A 128 7.61 32.30 -16.36
N ILE A 129 7.36 31.92 -17.61
CA ILE A 129 8.39 31.84 -18.66
C ILE A 129 8.78 33.23 -19.17
N ASN A 130 7.82 34.14 -19.33
CA ASN A 130 8.13 35.54 -19.65
C ASN A 130 8.99 36.20 -18.56
N SER A 131 8.73 35.92 -17.27
CA SER A 131 9.56 36.47 -16.19
C SER A 131 10.98 35.91 -16.17
N LEU A 132 11.22 34.65 -16.61
CA LEU A 132 12.58 34.13 -16.81
C LEU A 132 13.34 34.93 -17.90
N TYR A 133 12.68 35.22 -19.02
CA TYR A 133 13.28 36.00 -20.11
C TYR A 133 13.67 37.42 -19.68
N GLU A 134 12.88 38.05 -18.80
CA GLU A 134 13.11 39.42 -18.33
C GLU A 134 14.08 39.51 -17.13
N THR A 135 14.24 38.44 -16.35
CA THR A 135 15.04 38.46 -15.09
C THR A 135 16.31 37.62 -15.10
N MET A 136 16.49 36.69 -16.06
CA MET A 136 17.60 35.73 -16.04
C MET A 136 18.23 35.49 -17.44
N PRO A 137 18.83 36.52 -18.07
CA PRO A 137 19.46 36.39 -19.40
C PRO A 137 20.72 35.48 -19.42
N SER A 138 21.21 35.07 -18.25
CA SER A 138 22.37 34.17 -18.04
C SER A 138 22.08 32.69 -18.22
N ILE A 139 20.82 32.27 -18.45
CA ILE A 139 20.45 30.85 -18.54
C ILE A 139 21.09 30.19 -19.78
N GLU A 140 21.92 29.17 -19.53
CA GLU A 140 22.55 28.30 -20.53
C GLU A 140 21.78 26.98 -20.74
N THR A 141 21.04 26.52 -19.73
CA THR A 141 20.27 25.27 -19.77
C THR A 141 18.85 25.50 -19.22
N LEU A 142 17.82 25.19 -20.01
CA LEU A 142 16.42 25.30 -19.61
C LEU A 142 15.69 23.96 -19.79
N PHE A 143 15.06 23.50 -18.72
CA PHE A 143 14.14 22.36 -18.72
C PHE A 143 12.72 22.87 -18.54
N ILE A 144 11.78 22.43 -19.38
CA ILE A 144 10.35 22.74 -19.29
C ILE A 144 9.58 21.43 -19.22
N LYS A 145 8.72 21.29 -18.23
CA LYS A 145 7.89 20.10 -17.99
C LYS A 145 6.44 20.53 -17.83
N TYR A 146 5.52 19.82 -18.49
CA TYR A 146 4.09 20.12 -18.45
C TYR A 146 3.28 18.82 -18.42
N ARG A 147 2.98 18.35 -17.22
CA ARG A 147 2.25 17.09 -16.98
C ARG A 147 0.75 17.33 -16.92
N GLN A 148 0.12 17.54 -18.07
CA GLN A 148 -1.32 17.85 -18.14
C GLN A 148 -2.16 16.62 -17.75
N LEU A 149 -2.89 16.72 -16.63
CA LEU A 149 -3.72 15.62 -16.11
C LEU A 149 -4.99 15.34 -16.94
N ASN A 150 -5.41 16.30 -17.78
CA ASN A 150 -6.61 16.22 -18.60
C ASN A 150 -6.26 16.29 -20.11
N LEU A 151 -6.39 15.16 -20.82
CA LEU A 151 -6.12 15.02 -22.27
C LEU A 151 -7.04 15.83 -23.21
N ARG A 152 -7.95 16.66 -22.69
CA ARG A 152 -9.00 17.35 -23.48
C ARG A 152 -8.68 18.79 -23.86
N GLU A 153 -7.75 19.44 -23.17
CA GLU A 153 -7.41 20.86 -23.39
C GLU A 153 -6.08 20.96 -24.14
N LYS A 154 -6.10 21.14 -25.47
CA LYS A 154 -4.87 21.29 -26.26
C LYS A 154 -4.19 22.64 -25.99
N THR A 155 -3.34 22.70 -24.98
CA THR A 155 -2.50 23.86 -24.67
C THR A 155 -1.16 23.80 -25.42
N THR A 156 -0.85 24.86 -26.15
CA THR A 156 0.40 25.02 -26.90
C THR A 156 1.44 25.80 -26.08
N ILE A 157 2.62 25.20 -25.93
CA ILE A 157 3.83 25.83 -25.39
C ILE A 157 4.41 26.73 -26.49
N ASP A 158 4.21 28.05 -26.44
CA ASP A 158 4.84 28.98 -27.38
C ASP A 158 6.22 29.39 -26.85
N LEU A 159 7.28 28.92 -27.52
CA LEU A 159 8.67 29.27 -27.26
C LEU A 159 9.24 30.26 -28.29
N GLY A 160 8.40 30.93 -29.09
CA GLY A 160 8.86 31.95 -30.04
C GLY A 160 9.66 33.09 -29.39
N SER A 161 9.44 33.35 -28.10
CA SER A 161 10.18 34.33 -27.29
C SER A 161 11.47 33.79 -26.64
N ILE A 162 11.81 32.50 -26.81
CA ILE A 162 12.99 31.90 -26.17
C ILE A 162 14.32 32.47 -26.71
N SER A 163 14.28 33.01 -27.93
CA SER A 163 15.33 33.82 -28.57
C SER A 163 15.80 35.03 -27.74
N ARG A 164 15.07 35.40 -26.68
CA ARG A 164 15.47 36.40 -25.69
C ARG A 164 16.50 35.90 -24.67
N LEU A 165 16.85 34.61 -24.64
CA LEU A 165 17.90 34.04 -23.79
C LEU A 165 19.18 33.78 -24.61
N PRO A 166 20.02 34.81 -24.89
CA PRO A 166 21.12 34.70 -25.86
C PRO A 166 22.13 33.58 -25.53
N ASN A 167 22.26 33.22 -24.25
CA ASN A 167 23.21 32.24 -23.75
C ASN A 167 22.66 30.78 -23.75
N LEU A 168 21.39 30.56 -24.11
CA LEU A 168 20.74 29.25 -23.99
C LEU A 168 21.32 28.23 -24.98
N GLN A 169 22.10 27.29 -24.43
CA GLN A 169 22.79 26.23 -25.15
C GLN A 169 22.08 24.88 -25.04
N ARG A 170 21.21 24.66 -24.05
CA ARG A 170 20.50 23.39 -23.85
C ARG A 170 19.03 23.61 -23.50
N LEU A 171 18.13 22.97 -24.24
CA LEU A 171 16.70 23.04 -24.04
C LEU A 171 16.10 21.62 -23.99
N SER A 172 15.25 21.35 -23.01
CA SER A 172 14.34 20.20 -23.08
C SER A 172 12.92 20.58 -22.71
N VAL A 173 11.95 20.06 -23.47
CA VAL A 173 10.53 20.39 -23.33
C VAL A 173 9.71 19.11 -23.30
N GLN A 174 9.01 18.87 -22.20
CA GLN A 174 7.96 17.85 -22.09
C GLN A 174 6.59 18.52 -22.03
N GLY A 175 5.65 18.14 -22.91
CA GLY A 175 4.32 18.75 -22.98
C GLY A 175 3.37 18.10 -24.00
N ASN A 176 2.34 18.82 -24.42
CA ASN A 176 1.38 18.34 -25.43
C ASN A 176 1.66 18.96 -26.81
N SER A 177 1.45 20.27 -26.95
CA SER A 177 1.66 21.04 -28.18
C SER A 177 2.79 22.06 -27.98
N LEU A 178 3.54 22.36 -29.05
CA LEU A 178 4.74 23.21 -29.04
C LEU A 178 4.77 24.11 -30.29
N LYS A 179 5.24 25.34 -30.12
CA LYS A 179 5.65 26.22 -31.20
C LYS A 179 7.06 26.71 -30.91
N LEU A 180 8.04 26.25 -31.69
CA LEU A 180 9.44 26.57 -31.50
C LEU A 180 9.80 27.90 -32.20
N GLY A 181 10.82 28.60 -31.71
CA GLY A 181 11.37 29.81 -32.31
C GLY A 181 12.86 29.66 -32.61
N PRO A 182 13.41 30.39 -33.60
CA PRO A 182 14.81 30.26 -33.99
C PRO A 182 15.77 30.57 -32.83
N HIS A 183 16.78 29.72 -32.63
CA HIS A 183 17.76 29.88 -31.55
C HIS A 183 19.19 29.52 -31.98
N SER A 184 19.94 30.52 -32.44
CA SER A 184 21.25 30.32 -33.08
C SER A 184 22.35 29.78 -32.16
N SER A 185 22.25 29.97 -30.84
CA SER A 185 23.23 29.48 -29.84
C SER A 185 22.88 28.12 -29.22
N LEU A 186 21.77 27.50 -29.62
CA LEU A 186 21.32 26.23 -29.04
C LEU A 186 22.16 25.04 -29.55
N LYS A 187 22.69 24.24 -28.62
CA LYS A 187 23.57 23.08 -28.87
C LYS A 187 22.92 21.74 -28.55
N SER A 188 21.92 21.72 -27.67
CA SER A 188 21.17 20.52 -27.28
C SER A 188 19.67 20.81 -27.23
N LEU A 189 18.87 19.99 -27.90
CA LEU A 189 17.41 20.08 -27.94
C LEU A 189 16.81 18.69 -27.70
N ASN A 190 15.96 18.54 -26.67
CA ASN A 190 15.18 17.32 -26.48
C ASN A 190 13.70 17.61 -26.30
N LEU A 191 12.86 17.06 -27.18
CA LEU A 191 11.42 17.24 -27.20
C LEU A 191 10.70 15.94 -26.86
N ASP A 192 9.70 16.06 -26.00
CA ASP A 192 8.82 15.01 -25.51
C ASP A 192 7.38 15.57 -25.54
N ILE A 193 6.79 15.56 -26.74
CA ILE A 193 5.56 16.30 -27.04
C ILE A 193 4.52 15.39 -27.72
N GLY A 194 3.30 15.39 -27.17
CA GLY A 194 2.22 14.46 -27.56
C GLY A 194 1.45 14.79 -28.84
N THR A 195 1.69 15.94 -29.49
CA THR A 195 1.18 16.22 -30.85
C THR A 195 2.30 16.05 -31.88
N CYS A 196 2.01 15.38 -32.98
CA CYS A 196 2.92 15.28 -34.13
C CYS A 196 3.07 16.64 -34.84
N TYR A 197 4.26 16.88 -35.40
CA TYR A 197 4.57 17.93 -36.38
C TYR A 197 5.57 17.32 -37.37
N THR A 198 5.57 17.82 -38.60
CA THR A 198 6.65 17.55 -39.56
C THR A 198 7.98 18.14 -39.07
N ALA A 199 9.10 17.63 -39.59
CA ALA A 199 10.42 18.14 -39.24
C ALA A 199 10.62 19.63 -39.67
N SER A 200 9.90 20.06 -40.71
CA SER A 200 9.89 21.42 -41.24
C SER A 200 9.02 22.38 -40.41
N GLU A 201 7.89 21.94 -39.85
CA GLU A 201 7.08 22.75 -38.91
C GLU A 201 7.84 23.11 -37.63
N LEU A 202 8.79 22.26 -37.20
CA LEU A 202 9.69 22.56 -36.08
C LEU A 202 10.84 23.52 -36.45
N GLY A 203 11.09 23.80 -37.73
CA GLY A 203 12.17 24.67 -38.21
C GLY A 203 13.57 24.21 -37.78
N LEU A 204 13.81 22.89 -37.72
CA LEU A 204 15.04 22.32 -37.15
C LEU A 204 16.31 22.75 -37.88
N ASP A 205 16.20 23.07 -39.17
CA ASP A 205 17.26 23.62 -40.03
C ASP A 205 17.85 24.95 -39.52
N GLN A 206 17.06 25.73 -38.78
CA GLN A 206 17.45 27.07 -38.28
C GLN A 206 18.41 27.00 -37.07
N PHE A 207 18.58 25.83 -36.46
CA PHE A 207 19.42 25.63 -35.27
C PHE A 207 20.85 25.24 -35.65
N VAL A 208 21.56 26.16 -36.31
CA VAL A 208 22.90 25.96 -36.90
C VAL A 208 24.01 25.56 -35.91
N SER A 209 23.78 25.70 -34.60
CA SER A 209 24.71 25.25 -33.54
C SER A 209 24.36 23.89 -32.94
N LEU A 210 23.31 23.21 -33.41
CA LEU A 210 22.73 22.06 -32.73
C LEU A 210 23.60 20.81 -32.88
N THR A 211 24.18 20.36 -31.77
CA THR A 211 25.06 19.18 -31.69
C THR A 211 24.38 17.95 -31.10
N GLU A 212 23.26 18.12 -30.41
CA GLU A 212 22.45 17.05 -29.80
C GLU A 212 20.97 17.32 -30.11
N LEU A 213 20.27 16.38 -30.72
CA LEU A 213 18.81 16.42 -30.94
C LEU A 213 18.18 15.11 -30.46
N ALA A 214 17.05 15.17 -29.78
CA ALA A 214 16.35 13.98 -29.33
C ALA A 214 14.83 14.18 -29.27
N LEU A 215 14.09 13.34 -30.00
CA LEU A 215 12.65 13.43 -30.19
C LEU A 215 12.02 12.14 -29.65
N ASN A 216 11.52 12.17 -28.40
CA ASN A 216 11.42 10.95 -27.59
C ASN A 216 10.04 10.25 -27.65
N ASN A 217 8.93 10.95 -27.37
CA ASN A 217 7.56 10.46 -27.58
C ASN A 217 6.88 11.20 -28.75
N PHE A 218 7.70 11.78 -29.63
CA PHE A 218 7.27 12.69 -30.68
C PHE A 218 7.54 12.04 -32.03
N CYS A 219 6.49 11.56 -32.67
CA CYS A 219 6.58 11.00 -34.01
C CYS A 219 6.64 12.12 -35.05
N VAL A 220 7.71 12.11 -35.85
CA VAL A 220 7.93 13.06 -36.94
C VAL A 220 7.54 12.39 -38.27
N PRO A 221 6.38 12.70 -38.87
CA PRO A 221 6.16 12.43 -40.28
C PRO A 221 7.13 13.25 -41.16
N GLU A 222 7.38 12.78 -42.38
CA GLU A 222 8.06 13.54 -43.44
C GLU A 222 9.44 14.12 -43.07
N ILE A 223 10.34 13.35 -42.42
CA ILE A 223 11.75 13.78 -42.25
C ILE A 223 12.50 13.67 -43.59
N GLY A 224 12.36 14.68 -44.45
CA GLY A 224 13.06 14.78 -45.72
C GLY A 224 14.57 15.09 -45.61
N PRO A 225 15.33 14.93 -46.71
CA PRO A 225 16.73 15.28 -46.78
C PRO A 225 16.97 16.78 -46.52
N GLY A 226 18.01 17.08 -45.75
CA GLY A 226 18.45 18.45 -45.43
C GLY A 226 17.69 19.15 -44.30
N VAL A 227 16.62 18.57 -43.75
CA VAL A 227 15.83 19.20 -42.66
C VAL A 227 16.52 19.09 -41.28
N LEU A 228 17.46 18.15 -41.11
CA LEU A 228 18.23 17.97 -39.88
C LEU A 228 19.61 18.65 -39.96
N PRO A 229 20.04 19.44 -38.95
CA PRO A 229 21.34 20.12 -38.96
C PRO A 229 22.55 19.18 -39.08
N SER A 230 23.43 19.46 -40.03
CA SER A 230 24.68 18.70 -40.26
C SER A 230 25.72 18.82 -39.13
N SER A 231 25.49 19.73 -38.16
CA SER A 231 26.22 19.88 -36.91
C SER A 231 25.95 18.79 -35.88
N LEU A 232 24.92 17.94 -36.07
CA LEU A 232 24.50 16.94 -35.10
C LEU A 232 25.57 15.87 -34.85
N THR A 233 25.89 15.66 -33.58
CA THR A 233 26.81 14.63 -33.07
C THR A 233 26.07 13.53 -32.30
N SER A 234 24.89 13.83 -31.75
CA SER A 234 23.96 12.87 -31.17
C SER A 234 22.55 13.12 -31.68
N LEU A 235 21.86 12.07 -32.11
CA LEU A 235 20.50 12.12 -32.63
C LEU A 235 19.66 10.99 -32.03
N THR A 236 18.48 11.33 -31.53
CA THR A 236 17.43 10.37 -31.16
C THR A 236 16.14 10.72 -31.89
N LEU A 237 15.52 9.74 -32.56
CA LEU A 237 14.29 9.92 -33.34
C LEU A 237 13.27 8.85 -32.97
N THR A 238 12.03 9.26 -32.74
CA THR A 238 10.85 8.40 -32.76
C THR A 238 10.07 8.68 -34.05
N LEU A 239 9.71 7.62 -34.76
CA LEU A 239 9.22 7.65 -36.14
C LEU A 239 7.92 6.84 -36.27
N PHE A 240 6.96 7.33 -37.05
CA PHE A 240 5.87 6.49 -37.59
C PHE A 240 6.21 5.90 -38.96
N GLU A 241 6.96 6.65 -39.77
CA GLU A 241 7.33 6.29 -41.13
C GLU A 241 8.85 6.25 -41.26
N LEU A 242 9.36 5.38 -42.14
CA LEU A 242 10.79 5.26 -42.38
C LEU A 242 11.24 6.33 -43.37
N PRO A 243 12.28 7.13 -43.03
CA PRO A 243 12.60 8.34 -43.79
C PRO A 243 13.22 8.00 -45.15
N PRO A 244 13.15 8.94 -46.13
CA PRO A 244 13.87 8.82 -47.40
C PRO A 244 15.34 8.42 -47.22
N ARG A 245 15.83 7.60 -48.16
CA ARG A 245 17.18 7.00 -48.11
C ARG A 245 18.30 8.01 -47.84
N ASP A 246 18.16 9.23 -48.35
CA ASP A 246 19.15 10.30 -48.28
C ASP A 246 19.07 11.18 -47.03
N THR A 247 18.04 11.02 -46.17
CA THR A 247 17.81 11.86 -44.98
C THR A 247 19.03 11.97 -44.05
N PHE A 248 19.77 10.88 -43.85
CA PHE A 248 20.94 10.88 -42.96
C PHE A 248 22.25 11.33 -43.64
N ILE A 249 22.31 11.46 -44.97
CA ILE A 249 23.57 11.67 -45.73
C ILE A 249 24.32 12.93 -45.28
N ALA A 250 23.59 14.01 -44.94
CA ALA A 250 24.17 15.27 -44.50
C ALA A 250 24.78 15.24 -43.08
N LEU A 251 24.44 14.24 -42.25
CA LEU A 251 24.81 14.21 -40.82
C LEU A 251 26.21 13.64 -40.56
N THR A 252 27.19 13.99 -41.40
CA THR A 252 28.57 13.44 -41.34
C THR A 252 29.27 13.58 -39.99
N SER A 253 28.84 14.52 -39.15
CA SER A 253 29.31 14.76 -37.77
C SER A 253 28.81 13.72 -36.75
N LEU A 254 27.85 12.86 -37.10
CA LEU A 254 27.09 12.06 -36.15
C LEU A 254 27.91 10.92 -35.50
N VAL A 255 27.86 10.84 -34.17
CA VAL A 255 28.61 9.88 -33.33
C VAL A 255 27.67 8.90 -32.61
N TYR A 256 26.46 9.34 -32.29
CA TYR A 256 25.42 8.55 -31.62
C TYR A 256 24.09 8.70 -32.39
N LEU A 257 23.46 7.58 -32.74
CA LEU A 257 22.15 7.55 -33.41
C LEU A 257 21.26 6.50 -32.73
N ASP A 258 20.12 6.94 -32.22
CA ASP A 258 19.11 6.08 -31.60
C ASP A 258 17.77 6.27 -32.34
N ILE A 259 17.32 5.24 -33.06
CA ILE A 259 16.08 5.25 -33.84
C ILE A 259 15.05 4.34 -33.16
N PHE A 260 13.85 4.86 -32.98
CA PHE A 260 12.67 4.17 -32.49
C PHE A 260 11.57 4.25 -33.56
N VAL A 261 11.02 3.11 -33.98
CA VAL A 261 9.92 3.02 -34.94
C VAL A 261 8.68 2.53 -34.19
N GLU A 262 7.68 3.40 -34.10
CA GLU A 262 6.39 3.12 -33.48
C GLU A 262 5.33 2.80 -34.53
N LYS A 263 4.31 2.04 -34.11
CA LYS A 263 3.23 1.61 -34.97
C LYS A 263 2.26 2.76 -35.24
N GLY A 264 2.21 3.23 -36.49
CA GLY A 264 1.15 4.13 -36.97
C GLY A 264 -0.26 3.56 -36.73
N LEU A 265 -1.22 4.43 -36.45
CA LEU A 265 -2.58 4.02 -36.07
C LEU A 265 -3.46 3.63 -37.28
N ASP A 266 -3.23 4.26 -38.43
CA ASP A 266 -4.17 4.23 -39.56
C ASP A 266 -3.69 3.27 -40.67
N LYS A 267 -4.31 2.09 -40.76
CA LYS A 267 -4.00 1.06 -41.78
C LYS A 267 -4.46 1.42 -43.21
N GLU A 268 -5.24 2.48 -43.39
CA GLU A 268 -6.06 2.68 -44.60
C GLU A 268 -5.31 3.34 -45.78
N LEU A 269 -4.16 3.97 -45.54
CA LEU A 269 -3.36 4.66 -46.59
C LEU A 269 -2.31 3.75 -47.27
N GLU A 270 -2.12 2.52 -46.80
CA GLU A 270 -0.92 1.71 -47.10
C GLU A 270 -1.03 0.87 -48.38
N GLN A 271 -2.12 0.97 -49.15
CA GLN A 271 -2.35 0.13 -50.33
C GLN A 271 -1.64 0.62 -51.61
N GLU A 272 -1.26 1.89 -51.71
CA GLU A 272 -0.67 2.44 -52.95
C GLU A 272 0.88 2.47 -52.97
N GLN A 273 1.57 2.22 -51.85
CA GLN A 273 3.05 2.32 -51.77
C GLN A 273 3.81 0.97 -51.82
N GLN A 274 3.11 -0.16 -52.00
CA GLN A 274 3.59 -1.52 -51.67
C GLN A 274 4.69 -2.15 -52.57
N GLN A 275 5.57 -1.35 -53.20
CA GLN A 275 6.67 -1.87 -54.02
C GLN A 275 8.05 -1.23 -53.77
N GLN A 276 8.19 -0.24 -52.88
CA GLN A 276 9.50 0.31 -52.53
C GLN A 276 10.12 -0.48 -51.36
N GLN A 277 11.28 -1.11 -51.60
CA GLN A 277 12.04 -1.82 -50.57
C GLN A 277 12.53 -0.83 -49.50
N ILE A 278 12.10 -1.04 -48.25
CA ILE A 278 12.35 -0.09 -47.16
C ILE A 278 13.78 -0.23 -46.62
N PHE A 279 14.50 0.87 -46.53
CA PHE A 279 15.96 0.87 -46.46
C PHE A 279 16.50 2.12 -45.73
N ILE A 280 17.51 1.93 -44.86
CA ILE A 280 18.21 3.00 -44.13
C ILE A 280 19.70 3.01 -44.50
N ASP A 281 20.18 4.10 -45.12
CA ASP A 281 21.61 4.31 -45.39
C ASP A 281 22.29 5.06 -44.24
N LEU A 282 23.24 4.41 -43.56
CA LEU A 282 24.14 5.06 -42.60
C LEU A 282 25.61 4.96 -43.05
N SER A 283 25.87 4.53 -44.29
CA SER A 283 27.23 4.25 -44.80
C SER A 283 28.15 5.48 -44.80
N THR A 284 27.59 6.67 -45.00
CA THR A 284 28.31 7.96 -45.01
C THR A 284 28.73 8.42 -43.61
N LEU A 285 28.11 7.87 -42.55
CA LEU A 285 28.28 8.29 -41.15
C LEU A 285 29.55 7.71 -40.53
N HIS A 286 30.70 7.99 -41.15
CA HIS A 286 32.02 7.49 -40.76
C HIS A 286 32.44 7.81 -39.31
N ASN A 287 31.79 8.77 -38.64
CA ASN A 287 32.02 9.10 -37.23
C ASN A 287 31.15 8.32 -36.22
N LEU A 288 30.16 7.54 -36.70
CA LEU A 288 29.16 6.87 -35.87
C LEU A 288 29.77 5.73 -35.05
N LYS A 289 29.68 5.83 -33.71
CA LYS A 289 30.24 4.88 -32.75
C LYS A 289 29.18 4.06 -32.04
N LYS A 290 27.95 4.56 -31.93
CA LYS A 290 26.78 3.86 -31.37
C LYS A 290 25.58 4.02 -32.30
N LEU A 291 24.97 2.89 -32.64
CA LEU A 291 23.65 2.79 -33.26
C LEU A 291 22.74 1.99 -32.33
N VAL A 292 21.59 2.56 -31.99
CA VAL A 292 20.43 1.84 -31.47
C VAL A 292 19.33 1.94 -32.53
N TYR A 293 18.73 0.80 -32.86
CA TYR A 293 17.52 0.72 -33.66
C TYR A 293 16.52 -0.15 -32.89
N ASN A 294 15.29 0.32 -32.75
CA ASN A 294 14.23 -0.34 -32.00
C ASN A 294 12.91 -0.19 -32.76
N GLU A 295 12.19 -1.28 -32.94
CA GLU A 295 11.05 -1.36 -33.86
C GLU A 295 9.93 -2.16 -33.19
N ASN A 296 8.84 -1.48 -32.87
CA ASN A 296 7.70 -2.08 -32.17
C ASN A 296 6.60 -2.54 -33.17
N LEU A 297 7.02 -3.10 -34.31
CA LEU A 297 6.16 -3.50 -35.42
C LEU A 297 5.93 -5.03 -35.44
N HIS A 298 4.66 -5.41 -35.29
CA HIS A 298 4.18 -6.82 -35.35
C HIS A 298 3.50 -7.17 -36.68
N ARG A 299 3.85 -6.50 -37.79
CA ARG A 299 3.25 -6.72 -39.11
C ARG A 299 4.03 -7.75 -39.94
N GLU A 300 3.52 -8.04 -41.14
CA GLU A 300 4.18 -8.82 -42.19
C GLU A 300 4.86 -7.93 -43.26
N ASP A 301 4.95 -6.62 -43.00
CA ASP A 301 5.56 -5.63 -43.90
C ASP A 301 7.01 -6.00 -44.24
N GLY A 302 7.45 -5.65 -45.46
CA GLY A 302 8.73 -6.11 -46.01
C GLY A 302 9.93 -5.80 -45.09
N PRO A 303 10.87 -6.75 -44.91
CA PRO A 303 11.94 -6.62 -43.93
C PRO A 303 12.86 -5.45 -44.29
N ILE A 304 13.22 -4.65 -43.27
CA ILE A 304 13.95 -3.38 -43.43
C ILE A 304 15.46 -3.62 -43.52
N GLU A 305 16.12 -3.08 -44.54
CA GLU A 305 17.59 -3.13 -44.69
C GLU A 305 18.27 -1.91 -44.05
N ILE A 306 19.36 -2.15 -43.31
CA ILE A 306 20.13 -1.09 -42.62
C ILE A 306 21.61 -1.27 -42.96
N ILE A 307 22.19 -0.31 -43.67
CA ILE A 307 23.62 -0.29 -43.98
C ILE A 307 24.37 0.53 -42.92
N VAL A 308 25.30 -0.12 -42.20
CA VAL A 308 26.07 0.52 -41.12
C VAL A 308 27.51 0.89 -41.54
N PRO A 309 28.10 1.97 -40.97
CA PRO A 309 29.47 2.38 -41.26
C PRO A 309 30.51 1.50 -40.53
N PRO A 310 31.71 1.28 -41.11
CA PRO A 310 32.68 0.30 -40.60
C PRO A 310 33.33 0.65 -39.25
N ASN A 311 33.16 1.89 -38.76
CA ASN A 311 33.72 2.38 -37.50
C ASN A 311 32.82 2.12 -36.27
N LEU A 312 31.68 1.45 -36.45
CA LEU A 312 30.68 1.25 -35.41
C LEU A 312 31.19 0.35 -34.27
N LYS A 313 31.20 0.87 -33.03
CA LYS A 313 31.68 0.16 -31.82
C LYS A 313 30.58 -0.49 -31.01
N ILE A 314 29.37 0.06 -31.06
CA ILE A 314 28.20 -0.42 -30.32
C ILE A 314 27.02 -0.47 -31.29
N LEU A 315 26.44 -1.65 -31.43
CA LEU A 315 25.22 -1.88 -32.21
C LEU A 315 24.15 -2.51 -31.33
N SER A 316 22.94 -1.98 -31.39
CA SER A 316 21.76 -2.53 -30.70
C SER A 316 20.59 -2.56 -31.66
N ILE A 317 20.04 -3.75 -31.95
CA ILE A 317 18.89 -3.92 -32.84
C ILE A 317 17.79 -4.69 -32.10
N TRP A 318 16.67 -4.01 -31.88
CA TRP A 318 15.46 -4.55 -31.29
C TRP A 318 14.36 -4.60 -32.36
N SER A 319 14.57 -5.47 -33.35
CA SER A 319 13.64 -5.76 -34.44
C SER A 319 13.68 -7.24 -34.75
N THR A 320 12.51 -7.84 -34.97
CA THR A 320 12.38 -9.21 -35.49
C THR A 320 12.54 -9.24 -37.01
N GLN A 321 12.34 -8.10 -37.67
CA GLN A 321 12.04 -8.00 -39.10
C GLN A 321 13.30 -7.72 -39.92
N CYS A 322 14.17 -6.81 -39.46
CA CYS A 322 15.38 -6.34 -40.15
C CYS A 322 16.10 -7.39 -41.01
N VAL A 323 16.43 -7.04 -42.25
CA VAL A 323 17.28 -7.79 -43.21
C VAL A 323 18.69 -7.99 -42.62
N PRO A 324 19.51 -8.93 -43.13
CA PRO A 324 20.95 -8.87 -42.96
C PRO A 324 21.53 -7.46 -43.03
N ILE A 325 22.47 -7.16 -42.12
CA ILE A 325 23.16 -5.87 -42.08
C ILE A 325 24.20 -5.87 -43.20
N THR A 326 23.81 -5.40 -44.37
CA THR A 326 24.69 -5.32 -45.52
C THR A 326 25.69 -4.19 -45.32
N PRO A 327 27.02 -4.42 -45.39
CA PRO A 327 27.97 -3.32 -45.55
C PRO A 327 27.74 -2.65 -46.92
N PRO A 328 28.14 -1.37 -47.10
CA PRO A 328 27.86 -0.63 -48.34
C PRO A 328 28.43 -1.35 -49.57
N GLN A 329 27.55 -1.68 -50.52
CA GLN A 329 27.89 -2.42 -51.74
C GLN A 329 28.72 -1.59 -52.73
N GLN A 330 30.01 -1.47 -52.47
CA GLN A 330 30.97 -1.34 -53.57
C GLN A 330 31.09 -2.69 -54.29
N GLN A 331 31.31 -2.67 -55.61
CA GLN A 331 31.11 -3.79 -56.53
C GLN A 331 32.21 -4.88 -56.46
N CYS A 332 32.79 -5.12 -55.29
CA CYS A 332 33.82 -6.12 -55.05
C CYS A 332 33.28 -7.28 -54.23
N THR A 333 33.56 -8.52 -54.65
CA THR A 333 33.05 -9.78 -54.08
C THR A 333 33.63 -10.17 -52.71
N THR A 334 34.20 -9.20 -51.98
CA THR A 334 34.86 -9.39 -50.68
C THR A 334 33.96 -8.93 -49.55
N THR A 335 33.52 -9.86 -48.70
CA THR A 335 32.68 -9.59 -47.51
C THR A 335 33.35 -8.58 -46.58
N THR A 336 32.83 -7.35 -46.56
CA THR A 336 33.37 -6.27 -45.74
C THR A 336 33.06 -6.52 -44.26
N LEU A 337 34.08 -6.35 -43.42
CA LEU A 337 34.01 -6.63 -41.98
C LEU A 337 33.36 -5.46 -41.22
N MET A 338 32.87 -5.72 -40.01
CA MET A 338 32.67 -4.71 -38.95
C MET A 338 33.83 -4.82 -37.95
N PRO A 339 35.07 -4.40 -38.31
CA PRO A 339 36.29 -4.82 -37.63
C PRO A 339 36.42 -4.30 -36.20
N VAL A 340 35.70 -3.23 -35.83
CA VAL A 340 35.81 -2.56 -34.51
C VAL A 340 34.57 -2.71 -33.63
N LEU A 341 33.61 -3.57 -33.99
CA LEU A 341 32.39 -3.78 -33.20
C LEU A 341 32.73 -4.48 -31.86
N GLU A 342 32.70 -3.72 -30.77
CA GLU A 342 33.05 -4.21 -29.42
C GLU A 342 31.84 -4.78 -28.67
N LYS A 343 30.64 -4.28 -28.96
CA LYS A 343 29.40 -4.61 -28.22
C LYS A 343 28.22 -4.75 -29.19
N LEU A 344 27.54 -5.89 -29.13
CA LEU A 344 26.35 -6.18 -29.92
C LEU A 344 25.18 -6.58 -29.02
N TYR A 345 24.01 -6.04 -29.30
CA TYR A 345 22.73 -6.38 -28.69
C TYR A 345 21.74 -6.67 -29.82
N LEU A 346 21.11 -7.85 -29.83
CA LEU A 346 20.20 -8.25 -30.90
C LEU A 346 19.08 -9.18 -30.40
N LEU A 347 18.02 -9.32 -31.19
CA LEU A 347 17.04 -10.40 -31.04
C LEU A 347 17.58 -11.69 -31.69
N GLU A 348 17.27 -12.84 -31.09
CA GLU A 348 17.77 -14.16 -31.53
C GLU A 348 17.48 -14.47 -33.01
N GLY A 349 16.31 -14.07 -33.52
CA GLY A 349 15.93 -14.32 -34.92
C GLY A 349 16.87 -13.69 -35.96
N LEU A 350 17.59 -12.62 -35.61
CA LEU A 350 18.63 -12.01 -36.45
C LEU A 350 19.91 -12.86 -36.50
N LEU A 351 20.19 -13.62 -35.44
CA LEU A 351 21.36 -14.48 -35.33
C LEU A 351 21.10 -15.88 -35.92
N THR A 352 19.97 -16.52 -35.59
CA THR A 352 19.63 -17.86 -36.10
C THR A 352 19.12 -17.84 -37.53
N GLY A 353 18.53 -16.73 -37.99
CA GLY A 353 18.15 -16.53 -39.39
C GLY A 353 19.33 -16.31 -40.34
N GLY A 354 20.58 -16.43 -39.88
CA GLY A 354 21.78 -16.21 -40.68
C GLY A 354 22.02 -14.75 -41.10
N LYS A 355 21.19 -13.81 -40.63
CA LYS A 355 21.22 -12.40 -41.03
C LYS A 355 22.49 -11.68 -40.53
N ILE A 356 23.12 -12.17 -39.47
CA ILE A 356 24.40 -11.67 -38.94
C ILE A 356 25.34 -12.86 -38.65
N ASN A 357 26.54 -12.85 -39.22
CA ASN A 357 27.56 -13.89 -39.02
C ASN A 357 28.69 -13.33 -38.13
N LEU A 358 28.63 -13.60 -36.83
CA LEU A 358 29.56 -13.01 -35.86
C LEU A 358 31.01 -13.48 -36.04
N LEU A 359 31.24 -14.71 -36.51
CA LEU A 359 32.60 -15.25 -36.69
C LEU A 359 33.37 -14.51 -37.78
N SER A 360 32.73 -14.26 -38.93
CA SER A 360 33.38 -13.54 -40.02
C SER A 360 33.28 -12.03 -39.86
N GLN A 361 32.09 -11.49 -39.53
CA GLN A 361 31.86 -10.04 -39.58
C GLN A 361 32.37 -9.28 -38.35
N CYS A 362 32.43 -9.92 -37.16
CA CYS A 362 32.57 -9.21 -35.87
C CYS A 362 33.80 -9.66 -35.02
N PRO A 363 35.04 -9.65 -35.55
CA PRO A 363 36.21 -10.21 -34.87
C PRO A 363 36.60 -9.53 -33.55
N SER A 364 36.21 -8.26 -33.33
CA SER A 364 36.50 -7.50 -32.11
C SER A 364 35.46 -7.63 -30.99
N LEU A 365 34.47 -8.52 -31.13
CA LEU A 365 33.29 -8.57 -30.26
C LEU A 365 33.61 -9.05 -28.84
N LYS A 366 33.56 -8.13 -27.86
CA LYS A 366 33.84 -8.40 -26.43
C LYS A 366 32.59 -8.62 -25.59
N LYS A 367 31.45 -8.02 -25.99
CA LYS A 367 30.14 -8.25 -25.37
C LYS A 367 29.08 -8.58 -26.41
N LEU A 368 28.35 -9.67 -26.19
CA LEU A 368 27.18 -10.08 -26.96
C LEU A 368 25.98 -10.19 -26.02
N CYS A 369 24.85 -9.62 -26.43
CA CYS A 369 23.58 -9.70 -25.75
C CYS A 369 22.50 -10.20 -26.73
N ILE A 370 21.93 -11.38 -26.46
CA ILE A 370 20.90 -12.02 -27.28
C ILE A 370 19.59 -11.98 -26.48
N TYR A 371 18.56 -11.39 -27.05
CA TYR A 371 17.23 -11.25 -26.46
C TYR A 371 16.19 -12.07 -27.22
N GLN A 372 15.08 -12.38 -26.56
CA GLN A 372 13.95 -13.11 -27.15
C GLN A 372 14.37 -14.42 -27.84
N CYS A 373 15.21 -15.22 -27.18
CA CYS A 373 15.61 -16.51 -27.73
C CYS A 373 14.46 -17.50 -27.62
N PHE A 374 14.01 -18.03 -28.75
CA PHE A 374 12.97 -19.05 -28.88
C PHE A 374 13.50 -20.35 -29.50
N LYS A 375 14.53 -20.25 -30.35
CA LYS A 375 15.23 -21.36 -31.03
C LYS A 375 16.56 -21.69 -30.37
N THR A 376 17.08 -22.88 -30.65
CA THR A 376 18.45 -23.28 -30.31
C THR A 376 19.49 -22.35 -30.97
N ILE A 377 20.61 -22.12 -30.29
CA ILE A 377 21.71 -21.30 -30.80
C ILE A 377 22.86 -22.24 -31.21
N PRO A 378 23.10 -22.46 -32.52
CA PRO A 378 24.23 -23.26 -33.00
C PRO A 378 25.59 -22.91 -32.40
N SER A 379 26.38 -23.94 -32.08
CA SER A 379 27.74 -23.87 -31.51
C SER A 379 28.69 -22.92 -32.23
N ASN A 380 28.54 -22.80 -33.55
CA ASN A 380 29.43 -22.05 -34.43
C ASN A 380 29.07 -20.56 -34.58
N LEU A 381 28.05 -20.04 -33.89
CA LEU A 381 27.64 -18.63 -34.03
C LEU A 381 28.36 -17.66 -33.09
N ILE A 382 29.08 -18.13 -32.06
CA ILE A 382 29.63 -17.28 -31.00
C ILE A 382 31.17 -17.13 -31.14
N PRO A 383 31.73 -15.90 -31.20
CA PRO A 383 33.17 -15.71 -31.29
C PRO A 383 33.95 -16.29 -30.09
N PRO A 384 35.07 -17.02 -30.30
CA PRO A 384 35.83 -17.67 -29.23
C PRO A 384 36.56 -16.68 -28.29
N HIS A 385 36.63 -15.40 -28.67
CA HIS A 385 37.24 -14.30 -27.90
C HIS A 385 36.23 -13.48 -27.06
N LEU A 386 34.96 -13.89 -27.02
CA LEU A 386 33.91 -13.19 -26.29
C LEU A 386 34.12 -13.23 -24.76
N GLU A 387 34.36 -12.07 -24.14
CA GLU A 387 34.52 -11.97 -22.68
C GLU A 387 33.19 -12.01 -21.91
N LYS A 388 32.11 -11.52 -22.52
CA LYS A 388 30.84 -11.20 -21.82
C LYS A 388 29.65 -11.62 -22.68
N LEU A 389 28.99 -12.70 -22.27
CA LEU A 389 27.77 -13.22 -22.90
C LEU A 389 26.55 -12.88 -22.04
N SER A 390 25.45 -12.52 -22.69
CA SER A 390 24.17 -12.31 -22.04
C SER A 390 23.08 -12.88 -22.95
N ILE A 391 22.30 -13.82 -22.45
CA ILE A 391 21.25 -14.53 -23.18
C ILE A 391 19.96 -14.42 -22.36
N HIS A 392 18.89 -13.97 -23.02
CA HIS A 392 17.55 -13.87 -22.48
C HIS A 392 16.64 -14.83 -23.27
N ASN A 393 16.43 -16.02 -22.73
CA ASN A 393 15.70 -17.13 -23.31
C ASN A 393 14.20 -17.06 -22.94
N TYR A 394 13.32 -16.96 -23.93
CA TYR A 394 11.87 -16.99 -23.74
C TYR A 394 11.25 -18.29 -24.27
N SER A 395 12.08 -19.25 -24.70
CA SER A 395 11.70 -20.62 -25.04
C SER A 395 11.46 -21.48 -23.81
N THR A 396 10.57 -22.46 -23.96
CA THR A 396 10.48 -23.63 -23.07
C THR A 396 11.54 -24.69 -23.38
N LYS A 397 12.14 -24.64 -24.57
CA LYS A 397 13.15 -25.60 -25.02
C LYS A 397 14.53 -25.23 -24.48
N ASP A 398 15.38 -26.25 -24.32
CA ASP A 398 16.80 -26.01 -24.11
C ASP A 398 17.42 -25.43 -25.39
N ILE A 399 17.69 -24.13 -25.39
CA ILE A 399 18.36 -23.47 -26.50
C ILE A 399 19.89 -23.70 -26.50
N LEU A 400 20.42 -24.29 -25.43
CA LEU A 400 21.84 -24.47 -25.13
C LEU A 400 22.34 -25.93 -25.27
N ASP A 401 21.47 -26.88 -25.60
CA ASP A 401 21.78 -28.27 -25.99
C ASP A 401 23.10 -28.36 -26.79
N GLN A 402 23.16 -27.59 -27.89
CA GLN A 402 24.27 -27.58 -28.84
C GLN A 402 25.25 -26.42 -28.62
N PHE A 403 25.20 -25.74 -27.47
CA PHE A 403 25.92 -24.50 -27.24
C PHE A 403 27.29 -24.73 -26.59
N VAL A 404 28.34 -24.22 -27.25
CA VAL A 404 29.72 -24.28 -26.76
C VAL A 404 30.10 -22.90 -26.21
N TYR A 405 30.37 -22.82 -24.91
CA TYR A 405 30.82 -21.58 -24.28
C TYR A 405 32.22 -21.17 -24.76
N PRO A 406 32.45 -19.90 -25.16
CA PRO A 406 33.78 -19.40 -25.48
C PRO A 406 34.77 -19.56 -24.30
N PRO A 407 36.01 -20.02 -24.53
CA PRO A 407 36.99 -20.24 -23.45
C PRO A 407 37.43 -18.94 -22.75
N SER A 408 37.20 -17.80 -23.37
CA SER A 408 37.49 -16.45 -22.84
C SER A 408 36.36 -15.85 -21.96
N LEU A 409 35.26 -16.59 -21.75
CA LEU A 409 34.02 -16.08 -21.16
C LEU A 409 34.12 -15.80 -19.65
N LYS A 410 34.53 -14.58 -19.32
CA LYS A 410 34.67 -14.10 -17.93
C LYS A 410 33.33 -13.84 -17.24
N HIS A 411 32.33 -13.33 -17.96
CA HIS A 411 30.98 -13.08 -17.43
C HIS A 411 29.90 -13.74 -18.29
N LEU A 412 29.08 -14.60 -17.68
CA LEU A 412 27.87 -15.16 -18.27
C LEU A 412 26.63 -14.57 -17.59
N THR A 413 25.64 -14.15 -18.38
CA THR A 413 24.27 -13.92 -17.92
C THR A 413 23.33 -14.80 -18.72
N TYR A 414 22.56 -15.66 -18.05
CA TYR A 414 21.57 -16.55 -18.65
C TYR A 414 20.26 -16.45 -17.89
N LEU A 415 19.30 -15.74 -18.48
CA LEU A 415 17.99 -15.49 -17.89
C LEU A 415 16.93 -16.10 -18.81
N GLY A 416 15.89 -16.73 -18.27
CA GLY A 416 14.82 -17.19 -19.15
C GLY A 416 13.58 -17.77 -18.49
N ASP A 417 12.50 -17.90 -19.26
CA ASP A 417 11.16 -18.14 -18.74
C ASP A 417 10.69 -19.58 -18.95
N PHE A 418 11.58 -20.53 -18.63
CA PHE A 418 11.35 -21.96 -18.68
C PHE A 418 10.05 -22.36 -17.99
N TYR A 419 9.14 -22.93 -18.76
CA TYR A 419 8.09 -23.80 -18.24
C TYR A 419 8.66 -25.22 -18.29
N ASP A 420 8.94 -25.76 -17.10
CA ASP A 420 9.23 -27.15 -16.73
C ASP A 420 10.44 -27.88 -17.37
N GLY A 421 10.97 -27.40 -18.50
CA GLY A 421 12.25 -27.85 -19.05
C GLY A 421 13.45 -27.17 -18.38
N SER A 422 14.19 -27.87 -17.52
CA SER A 422 15.53 -27.42 -17.11
C SER A 422 16.55 -27.72 -18.21
N PRO A 423 17.28 -26.72 -18.75
CA PRO A 423 18.31 -26.99 -19.74
C PRO A 423 19.44 -27.83 -19.14
N SER A 424 19.94 -28.81 -19.90
CA SER A 424 21.07 -29.65 -19.52
C SER A 424 22.37 -28.87 -19.73
N VAL A 425 22.64 -27.94 -18.81
CA VAL A 425 23.79 -27.01 -18.89
C VAL A 425 25.09 -27.79 -19.03
N THR A 426 25.66 -27.74 -20.23
CA THR A 426 27.02 -28.20 -20.56
C THR A 426 28.03 -27.49 -19.66
N SER A 427 29.16 -28.14 -19.38
CA SER A 427 30.14 -27.69 -18.38
C SER A 427 30.54 -26.22 -18.58
N LEU A 428 30.25 -25.39 -17.58
CA LEU A 428 30.61 -23.97 -17.58
C LEU A 428 32.15 -23.80 -17.65
N PRO A 429 32.66 -22.80 -18.39
CA PRO A 429 34.10 -22.62 -18.56
C PRO A 429 34.77 -22.15 -17.26
N GLU A 430 35.94 -22.71 -16.92
CA GLU A 430 36.70 -22.33 -15.72
C GLU A 430 37.16 -20.85 -15.69
N SER A 431 37.16 -20.16 -16.83
CA SER A 431 37.43 -18.72 -16.91
C SER A 431 36.31 -17.83 -16.35
N LEU A 432 35.18 -18.41 -15.94
CA LEU A 432 33.97 -17.70 -15.51
C LEU A 432 34.09 -17.11 -14.10
N VAL A 433 34.47 -15.83 -14.01
CA VAL A 433 34.58 -15.08 -12.74
C VAL A 433 33.21 -14.61 -12.22
N LYS A 434 32.23 -14.41 -13.12
CA LYS A 434 30.87 -13.98 -12.75
C LYS A 434 29.79 -14.74 -13.52
N LEU A 435 28.88 -15.37 -12.78
CA LEU A 435 27.66 -16.01 -13.28
C LEU A 435 26.45 -15.22 -12.81
N LYS A 436 25.56 -14.85 -13.75
CA LYS A 436 24.17 -14.44 -13.45
C LYS A 436 23.22 -15.39 -14.16
N SER A 437 22.87 -16.52 -13.54
CA SER A 437 21.91 -17.47 -14.11
C SER A 437 20.57 -17.43 -13.40
N LYS A 438 19.51 -17.82 -14.11
CA LYS A 438 18.24 -18.20 -13.51
C LYS A 438 18.28 -19.70 -13.16
N LEU A 439 18.00 -20.05 -11.92
CA LEU A 439 17.95 -21.43 -11.45
C LEU A 439 16.61 -22.08 -11.81
N ASN A 440 16.63 -23.38 -12.11
CA ASN A 440 15.46 -24.24 -12.13
C ASN A 440 15.61 -25.32 -11.03
N ALA A 441 14.50 -25.78 -10.44
CA ALA A 441 14.52 -26.56 -9.20
C ALA A 441 15.14 -27.96 -9.36
N SER A 442 15.09 -28.53 -10.57
CA SER A 442 15.67 -29.83 -10.95
C SER A 442 17.16 -29.80 -11.30
N SER A 443 17.78 -28.61 -11.42
CA SER A 443 19.16 -28.49 -11.93
C SER A 443 20.20 -28.85 -10.87
N SER A 444 20.93 -29.95 -11.08
CA SER A 444 22.00 -30.39 -10.17
C SER A 444 23.16 -29.38 -10.13
N LEU A 445 23.48 -28.88 -8.93
CA LEU A 445 24.41 -27.77 -8.71
C LEU A 445 25.90 -28.15 -8.79
N ASN A 446 26.22 -29.32 -9.35
CA ASN A 446 27.49 -30.00 -9.16
C ASN A 446 28.66 -29.46 -10.03
N LEU A 447 28.42 -28.42 -10.84
CA LEU A 447 29.39 -27.90 -11.83
C LEU A 447 29.47 -26.36 -11.84
N LEU A 448 29.67 -25.75 -10.66
CA LEU A 448 30.07 -24.33 -10.56
C LEU A 448 31.60 -24.19 -10.71
N PRO A 449 32.12 -23.35 -11.64
CA PRO A 449 33.55 -23.15 -11.85
C PRO A 449 34.34 -22.74 -10.60
N SER A 450 35.53 -23.30 -10.43
CA SER A 450 36.36 -23.13 -9.23
C SER A 450 36.80 -21.67 -8.97
N HIS A 451 36.91 -20.88 -10.03
CA HIS A 451 37.34 -19.48 -10.02
C HIS A 451 36.19 -18.45 -9.85
N LEU A 452 34.95 -18.90 -9.69
CA LEU A 452 33.76 -18.04 -9.60
C LEU A 452 33.80 -17.14 -8.34
N LYS A 453 33.83 -15.81 -8.54
CA LYS A 453 33.87 -14.82 -7.45
C LYS A 453 32.55 -14.12 -7.18
N LYS A 454 31.69 -13.96 -8.19
CA LYS A 454 30.33 -13.44 -8.02
C LYS A 454 29.30 -14.36 -8.67
N LEU A 455 28.46 -14.95 -7.81
CA LEU A 455 27.25 -15.66 -8.19
C LEU A 455 26.05 -14.74 -8.00
N VAL A 456 25.22 -14.61 -9.04
CA VAL A 456 23.92 -13.96 -8.98
C VAL A 456 22.89 -14.98 -9.44
N TRP A 457 22.23 -15.65 -8.51
CA TRP A 457 21.10 -16.48 -8.88
C TRP A 457 19.83 -15.64 -8.88
N MET A 458 19.17 -15.67 -10.04
CA MET A 458 17.75 -15.40 -10.12
C MET A 458 17.03 -16.74 -10.01
N TYR A 459 15.79 -16.76 -9.51
CA TYR A 459 14.88 -17.88 -9.69
C TYR A 459 13.70 -17.39 -10.52
N ARG A 460 12.81 -18.29 -10.94
CA ARG A 460 11.58 -17.84 -11.58
C ARG A 460 10.79 -16.97 -10.62
N TYR A 461 9.96 -16.13 -11.21
CA TYR A 461 8.84 -15.55 -10.56
C TYR A 461 7.65 -16.52 -10.92
N GLY A 462 6.70 -16.73 -10.02
CA GLY A 462 5.30 -17.15 -10.24
C GLY A 462 4.89 -18.55 -10.73
N GLY A 463 5.75 -19.36 -11.35
CA GLY A 463 5.47 -20.80 -11.57
C GLY A 463 5.57 -21.59 -10.26
N GLN A 464 4.58 -22.39 -9.86
CA GLN A 464 4.52 -22.78 -8.45
C GLN A 464 4.81 -24.27 -8.06
N GLY A 465 5.58 -24.48 -6.97
CA GLY A 465 6.31 -25.74 -6.66
C GLY A 465 6.93 -25.84 -5.23
N GLU A 466 8.16 -26.35 -5.10
CA GLU A 466 8.70 -27.00 -3.87
C GLU A 466 9.84 -26.24 -3.12
N ASP A 467 10.18 -26.68 -1.90
CA ASP A 467 11.29 -26.13 -1.07
C ASP A 467 12.65 -26.45 -1.71
N ILE A 468 13.37 -25.43 -2.21
CA ILE A 468 14.70 -25.61 -2.83
C ILE A 468 15.77 -25.70 -1.73
N ASP A 469 16.18 -26.91 -1.40
CA ASP A 469 17.28 -27.12 -0.45
C ASP A 469 18.66 -26.98 -1.13
N LEU A 470 19.21 -25.77 -1.08
CA LEU A 470 20.58 -25.47 -1.48
C LEU A 470 21.60 -25.85 -0.39
N ALA A 471 21.21 -26.47 0.73
CA ALA A 471 22.16 -26.82 1.80
C ALA A 471 23.24 -27.81 1.37
N GLN A 472 22.96 -28.62 0.33
CA GLN A 472 23.90 -29.58 -0.28
C GLN A 472 24.80 -28.97 -1.39
N SER A 473 24.69 -27.66 -1.67
CA SER A 473 25.40 -27.07 -2.81
C SER A 473 26.89 -26.82 -2.55
N ASN A 474 27.73 -27.46 -3.37
CA ASN A 474 29.19 -27.32 -3.33
C ASN A 474 29.62 -25.99 -3.98
N PHE A 475 29.51 -24.90 -3.24
CA PHE A 475 29.95 -23.59 -3.70
C PHE A 475 31.48 -23.50 -3.89
N PRO A 476 31.95 -22.80 -4.94
CA PRO A 476 33.38 -22.56 -5.16
C PRO A 476 34.07 -21.85 -3.98
N PRO A 477 35.31 -22.20 -3.64
CA PRO A 477 36.03 -21.65 -2.47
C PRO A 477 36.45 -20.18 -2.64
N ASN A 478 36.22 -19.57 -3.81
CA ASN A 478 36.56 -18.18 -4.13
C ASN A 478 35.35 -17.23 -4.12
N LEU A 479 34.18 -17.70 -3.68
CA LEU A 479 32.90 -17.02 -3.87
C LEU A 479 32.67 -15.85 -2.90
N GLU A 480 33.33 -14.72 -3.16
CA GLU A 480 33.26 -13.51 -2.31
C GLU A 480 31.89 -12.82 -2.31
N THR A 481 31.13 -12.93 -3.41
CA THR A 481 29.79 -12.32 -3.53
C THR A 481 28.74 -13.33 -3.95
N ILE A 482 27.71 -13.46 -3.12
CA ILE A 482 26.53 -14.27 -3.35
C ILE A 482 25.33 -13.34 -3.40
N ASP A 483 24.58 -13.38 -4.50
CA ASP A 483 23.51 -12.43 -4.77
C ASP A 483 22.21 -13.20 -5.09
N PHE A 484 21.56 -13.67 -4.03
CA PHE A 484 20.26 -14.35 -4.06
C PHE A 484 19.10 -13.35 -3.90
N SER A 485 19.31 -12.07 -4.22
CA SER A 485 18.24 -11.06 -4.27
C SER A 485 17.22 -11.33 -5.37
N GLY A 486 17.67 -12.01 -6.43
CA GLY A 486 16.81 -12.54 -7.48
C GLY A 486 16.35 -13.98 -7.23
N MET A 487 16.81 -14.69 -6.19
CA MET A 487 16.28 -16.01 -5.83
C MET A 487 15.05 -15.86 -4.96
N LYS A 488 14.06 -16.68 -5.28
CA LYS A 488 12.70 -16.18 -5.18
C LYS A 488 11.65 -17.21 -4.72
N GLY A 489 11.88 -18.52 -4.79
CA GLY A 489 11.01 -19.56 -4.18
C GLY A 489 11.60 -20.05 -2.87
N LEU A 490 10.79 -20.51 -1.91
CA LEU A 490 11.25 -20.91 -0.57
C LEU A 490 12.50 -21.81 -0.67
N PHE A 491 13.66 -21.28 -0.24
CA PHE A 491 14.96 -21.96 -0.31
C PHE A 491 15.68 -21.99 1.04
N LYS A 492 16.47 -23.03 1.31
CA LYS A 492 17.47 -23.02 2.38
C LYS A 492 18.86 -23.06 1.79
N VAL A 493 19.83 -22.40 2.40
CA VAL A 493 21.21 -22.37 1.88
C VAL A 493 22.26 -22.31 2.99
N THR A 494 23.36 -23.03 2.76
CA THR A 494 24.58 -23.00 3.56
C THR A 494 25.52 -21.94 2.97
N ILE A 495 25.86 -20.89 3.71
CA ILE A 495 26.67 -19.78 3.18
C ILE A 495 28.19 -20.11 3.27
N PRO A 496 28.95 -20.05 2.17
CA PRO A 496 30.39 -20.34 2.15
C PRO A 496 31.21 -19.42 3.06
N PRO A 497 32.23 -19.93 3.79
CA PRO A 497 33.03 -19.15 4.74
C PRO A 497 33.67 -17.87 4.18
N VAL A 498 33.92 -17.81 2.87
CA VAL A 498 34.56 -16.68 2.18
C VAL A 498 33.60 -15.55 1.77
N THR A 499 32.29 -15.73 1.97
CA THR A 499 31.27 -14.78 1.51
C THR A 499 31.38 -13.44 2.26
N LYS A 500 31.74 -12.37 1.53
CA LYS A 500 31.86 -11.00 2.06
C LYS A 500 30.59 -10.19 1.88
N TYR A 501 29.95 -10.39 0.72
CA TYR A 501 28.72 -9.73 0.30
C TYR A 501 27.65 -10.79 0.04
N LEU A 502 26.60 -10.80 0.85
CA LEU A 502 25.48 -11.73 0.71
C LEU A 502 24.20 -10.95 0.47
N SER A 503 23.53 -11.14 -0.66
CA SER A 503 22.10 -10.82 -0.81
C SER A 503 21.27 -12.08 -0.62
N ILE A 504 20.20 -12.04 0.19
CA ILE A 504 19.30 -13.19 0.42
C ILE A 504 17.85 -12.78 0.53
N PHE A 505 16.94 -13.61 0.01
CA PHE A 505 15.54 -13.26 -0.03
C PHE A 505 14.69 -13.84 1.09
N LEU A 506 14.29 -12.99 2.01
CA LEU A 506 13.30 -13.22 3.04
C LEU A 506 11.92 -12.65 2.63
N SER A 507 10.87 -13.46 2.61
CA SER A 507 9.57 -13.01 3.15
C SER A 507 9.07 -13.91 4.30
N GLN A 508 7.78 -14.10 4.55
CA GLN A 508 7.24 -14.58 5.85
C GLN A 508 6.76 -16.08 5.93
N LYS A 509 5.45 -16.41 5.97
CA LYS A 509 4.81 -17.76 6.06
C LYS A 509 3.23 -17.83 6.04
N GLN A 510 2.50 -17.36 5.01
CA GLN A 510 1.04 -16.97 4.85
C GLN A 510 -0.15 -17.40 5.75
N GLN A 511 0.00 -17.97 6.94
CA GLN A 511 -1.12 -18.48 7.74
C GLN A 511 -2.00 -17.45 8.46
N GLN A 512 -1.60 -16.18 8.60
CA GLN A 512 -2.15 -15.27 9.63
C GLN A 512 -2.30 -13.80 9.17
N GLN A 513 -3.18 -13.56 8.19
CA GLN A 513 -3.49 -12.22 7.65
C GLN A 513 -4.49 -11.44 8.51
N GLN A 514 -4.18 -11.30 9.79
CA GLN A 514 -4.80 -10.36 10.73
C GLN A 514 -3.78 -9.79 11.74
N LEU A 515 -2.47 -10.01 11.50
CA LEU A 515 -1.39 -9.52 12.35
C LEU A 515 -0.29 -8.92 11.50
N ASP A 516 0.31 -7.86 12.04
CA ASP A 516 1.49 -7.22 11.47
C ASP A 516 2.61 -8.27 11.35
N PRO A 517 3.23 -8.40 10.17
CA PRO A 517 4.25 -9.37 9.89
C PRO A 517 5.59 -9.30 10.61
N ILE A 518 6.31 -10.43 10.62
CA ILE A 518 7.62 -10.59 11.27
C ILE A 518 8.65 -11.25 10.32
N PHE A 519 9.84 -10.66 10.16
CA PHE A 519 10.98 -11.29 9.47
C PHE A 519 11.74 -12.35 10.23
N SER A 520 12.44 -13.19 9.47
CA SER A 520 13.57 -13.96 9.98
C SER A 520 14.57 -14.27 8.86
N ILE A 521 15.88 -14.10 9.10
CA ILE A 521 16.93 -14.63 8.22
C ILE A 521 17.05 -16.16 8.35
N THR A 522 16.61 -16.75 9.47
CA THR A 522 16.51 -18.22 9.63
C THR A 522 15.51 -18.86 8.67
N SER A 523 14.64 -18.06 8.03
CA SER A 523 13.78 -18.54 6.94
C SER A 523 14.57 -18.96 5.70
N ARG A 524 15.84 -18.53 5.55
CA ARG A 524 16.71 -18.79 4.39
C ARG A 524 18.02 -19.50 4.68
N ILE A 525 18.63 -19.25 5.83
CA ILE A 525 19.96 -19.77 6.13
C ILE A 525 19.81 -21.08 6.89
N THR A 526 20.55 -22.11 6.46
CA THR A 526 20.67 -23.36 7.20
C THR A 526 21.48 -23.10 8.47
N ILE A 527 20.81 -23.07 9.63
CA ILE A 527 21.47 -22.97 10.94
C ILE A 527 22.33 -24.23 11.14
N PRO A 528 23.64 -24.11 11.46
CA PRO A 528 24.48 -25.27 11.76
C PRO A 528 23.92 -26.13 12.90
N THR A 529 24.06 -27.45 12.81
CA THR A 529 23.63 -28.35 13.90
C THR A 529 24.50 -28.18 15.15
N LYS A 530 24.00 -28.57 16.33
CA LYS A 530 24.74 -28.43 17.59
C LYS A 530 26.11 -29.11 17.55
N ASP A 531 26.26 -30.19 16.81
CA ASP A 531 27.52 -30.94 16.67
C ASP A 531 28.54 -30.16 15.82
N GLN A 532 28.07 -29.39 14.83
CA GLN A 532 28.91 -28.43 14.08
C GLN A 532 29.25 -27.21 14.95
N GLN A 533 28.30 -26.74 15.77
CA GLN A 533 28.50 -25.62 16.70
C GLN A 533 29.54 -25.94 17.78
N GLN A 534 29.64 -27.18 18.26
CA GLN A 534 30.68 -27.54 19.25
C GLN A 534 32.12 -27.35 18.74
N GLN A 535 32.34 -27.28 17.43
CA GLN A 535 33.67 -26.99 16.84
C GLN A 535 33.91 -25.49 16.60
N GLN A 536 32.89 -24.63 16.75
CA GLN A 536 32.98 -23.18 16.56
C GLN A 536 32.56 -22.48 17.85
N GLN A 537 33.49 -21.84 18.55
CA GLN A 537 33.29 -21.33 19.92
C GLN A 537 32.25 -20.18 20.09
N GLN A 538 31.46 -19.85 19.06
CA GLN A 538 30.38 -18.87 19.08
C GLN A 538 29.23 -19.31 18.15
N GLU A 539 27.97 -19.08 18.56
CA GLU A 539 26.75 -19.44 17.83
C GLU A 539 26.45 -18.51 16.63
N GLN A 540 27.36 -18.41 15.67
CA GLN A 540 27.20 -17.59 14.47
C GLN A 540 26.46 -18.35 13.35
N TRP A 541 25.42 -17.74 12.76
CA TRP A 541 24.64 -18.32 11.67
C TRP A 541 25.12 -17.88 10.28
N LEU A 542 25.89 -16.80 10.20
CA LEU A 542 26.58 -16.35 9.00
C LEU A 542 28.09 -16.39 9.21
N PRO A 543 28.90 -16.69 8.17
CA PRO A 543 30.35 -16.61 8.24
C PRO A 543 30.86 -15.28 8.78
N ILE A 544 31.94 -15.34 9.56
CA ILE A 544 32.62 -14.16 10.14
C ILE A 544 33.03 -13.10 9.09
N ASN A 545 33.25 -13.52 7.84
CA ASN A 545 33.59 -12.63 6.72
C ASN A 545 32.39 -11.86 6.14
N THR A 546 31.15 -12.26 6.44
CA THR A 546 29.91 -11.67 5.88
C THR A 546 29.60 -10.34 6.56
N THR A 547 30.39 -9.33 6.19
CA THR A 547 30.31 -7.95 6.69
C THR A 547 29.15 -7.16 6.08
N HIS A 548 28.74 -7.52 4.85
CA HIS A 548 27.65 -6.90 4.11
C HIS A 548 26.53 -7.92 3.85
N LEU A 549 25.35 -7.66 4.40
CA LEU A 549 24.14 -8.45 4.18
C LEU A 549 23.09 -7.59 3.47
N ASN A 550 22.40 -8.14 2.47
CA ASN A 550 21.42 -7.45 1.64
C ASN A 550 20.12 -8.27 1.54
N CYS A 551 19.21 -8.11 2.52
CA CYS A 551 17.97 -8.89 2.60
C CYS A 551 16.99 -8.48 1.47
N SER A 552 16.24 -9.43 0.85
CA SER A 552 15.34 -9.41 -0.36
C SER A 552 13.91 -9.97 -0.10
N MET A 553 12.78 -9.64 -0.80
CA MET A 553 11.44 -9.62 -0.10
C MET A 553 10.12 -9.44 -0.90
N SER A 554 9.00 -9.11 -0.22
CA SER A 554 7.67 -8.83 -0.79
C SER A 554 6.61 -8.27 0.19
N CYS A 555 6.08 -7.03 0.03
CA CYS A 555 5.17 -6.48 1.05
C CYS A 555 4.41 -5.16 0.74
N SER A 556 3.14 -5.29 0.37
CA SER A 556 2.12 -4.23 0.28
C SER A 556 1.07 -4.13 1.43
N GLN A 557 1.24 -4.71 2.62
CA GLN A 557 0.65 -4.16 3.89
C GLN A 557 1.62 -3.13 4.51
N SER A 558 1.24 -2.28 5.50
CA SER A 558 1.92 -1.00 5.89
C SER A 558 2.70 -0.86 7.24
N LYS A 559 2.71 -1.81 8.21
CA LYS A 559 3.20 -1.61 9.61
C LYS A 559 4.18 -2.67 10.26
N TRP A 560 5.36 -2.95 9.70
CA TRP A 560 6.07 -4.23 9.98
C TRP A 560 6.73 -4.51 11.33
N SER A 561 7.31 -5.72 11.40
CA SER A 561 8.40 -6.13 12.29
C SER A 561 9.49 -6.97 11.57
N PHE A 562 10.74 -6.85 12.01
CA PHE A 562 11.88 -7.65 11.57
C PHE A 562 12.71 -8.06 12.78
N ARG A 563 13.15 -9.31 12.79
CA ARG A 563 13.93 -9.89 13.88
C ARG A 563 15.38 -9.43 13.80
N LEU A 564 15.59 -8.15 14.10
CA LEU A 564 16.91 -7.53 14.12
C LEU A 564 17.80 -8.15 15.20
N ASP A 565 17.19 -8.74 16.23
CA ASP A 565 17.84 -9.59 17.22
C ASP A 565 18.57 -10.80 16.60
N GLU A 566 18.11 -11.33 15.46
CA GLU A 566 18.84 -12.39 14.75
C GLU A 566 20.16 -11.88 14.17
N ILE A 567 20.15 -10.69 13.56
CA ILE A 567 21.36 -10.07 13.02
C ILE A 567 22.31 -9.70 14.15
N ILE A 568 21.78 -9.07 15.19
CA ILE A 568 22.56 -8.59 16.35
C ILE A 568 23.25 -9.77 17.04
N ASN A 569 22.50 -10.78 17.47
CA ASN A 569 23.00 -11.83 18.35
C ASN A 569 23.80 -12.93 17.62
N HIS A 570 23.52 -13.20 16.34
CA HIS A 570 24.02 -14.41 15.65
C HIS A 570 24.81 -14.14 14.35
N THR A 571 25.26 -12.91 14.08
CA THR A 571 26.04 -12.61 12.86
C THR A 571 27.17 -11.62 13.11
N ASN A 572 28.13 -11.54 12.18
CA ASN A 572 29.17 -10.50 12.13
C ASN A 572 28.86 -9.37 11.12
N VAL A 573 27.60 -9.24 10.70
CA VAL A 573 27.17 -8.17 9.80
C VAL A 573 27.45 -6.81 10.44
N ARG A 574 28.08 -5.93 9.66
CA ARG A 574 28.35 -4.52 9.99
C ARG A 574 27.48 -3.59 9.17
N TYR A 575 27.24 -3.94 7.91
CA TYR A 575 26.37 -3.23 6.97
C TYR A 575 25.22 -4.14 6.57
N LEU A 576 24.05 -3.87 7.10
CA LEU A 576 22.80 -4.54 6.74
C LEU A 576 22.06 -3.63 5.77
N SER A 577 22.05 -3.96 4.48
CA SER A 577 21.09 -3.46 3.49
C SER A 577 19.76 -4.22 3.64
N ILE A 578 18.70 -3.44 3.74
CA ILE A 578 17.31 -3.83 3.87
C ILE A 578 16.61 -3.05 2.74
N ILE A 579 16.84 -3.42 1.46
CA ILE A 579 16.16 -2.78 0.29
C ILE A 579 14.64 -3.09 0.32
N ASN A 580 13.74 -2.59 -0.57
CA ASN A 580 12.33 -3.01 -0.47
C ASN A 580 11.50 -3.48 -1.67
N GLN A 581 11.10 -4.76 -1.67
CA GLN A 581 10.21 -5.38 -2.66
C GLN A 581 8.71 -5.03 -2.46
N CYS A 582 8.39 -3.75 -2.63
CA CYS A 582 7.05 -3.34 -3.00
C CYS A 582 7.01 -2.06 -3.84
N SER A 583 5.79 -1.60 -4.15
CA SER A 583 5.50 -0.38 -4.91
C SER A 583 6.05 0.89 -4.26
N THR A 584 6.81 0.74 -3.18
CA THR A 584 7.73 1.69 -2.62
C THR A 584 9.07 1.00 -2.23
N ALA A 585 10.19 1.35 -2.89
CA ALA A 585 11.37 0.49 -3.16
C ALA A 585 12.57 0.39 -2.15
N THR A 586 12.39 0.58 -0.85
CA THR A 586 13.32 1.16 0.20
C THR A 586 14.58 0.45 0.74
N ASN A 587 15.79 1.07 0.72
CA ASN A 587 17.21 0.57 0.94
C ASN A 587 17.95 0.69 2.31
N ILE A 588 17.47 0.21 3.49
CA ILE A 588 18.16 0.58 4.77
C ILE A 588 19.49 -0.06 4.87
N GLN A 589 20.50 0.79 4.87
CA GLN A 589 21.86 0.47 5.20
C GLN A 589 21.99 0.78 6.70
N PHE A 590 21.65 -0.16 7.58
CA PHE A 590 22.03 -0.05 8.99
C PHE A 590 23.55 -0.24 9.10
N SER A 591 24.18 0.55 9.96
CA SER A 591 25.47 0.25 10.57
C SER A 591 25.21 -0.36 11.94
N ILE A 592 25.72 -1.57 12.19
CA ILE A 592 25.53 -2.28 13.46
C ILE A 592 26.87 -2.36 14.19
N GLN A 593 26.95 -1.73 15.35
CA GLN A 593 28.13 -1.73 16.22
C GLN A 593 27.79 -2.32 17.59
N ARG A 594 28.31 -3.52 17.86
CA ARG A 594 28.23 -4.20 19.16
C ARG A 594 29.20 -3.50 20.11
N LEU A 595 28.71 -3.07 21.29
CA LEU A 595 29.50 -2.29 22.25
C LEU A 595 30.10 -3.15 23.37
N ASP A 596 29.55 -4.34 23.62
CA ASP A 596 30.07 -5.36 24.50
C ASP A 596 30.10 -6.74 23.83
N SER A 597 30.76 -7.71 24.47
CA SER A 597 30.88 -9.11 24.03
C SER A 597 29.58 -9.90 24.06
N ASP A 598 28.63 -9.46 24.88
CA ASP A 598 27.43 -10.20 25.25
C ASP A 598 26.20 -9.77 24.43
N ASN A 599 26.37 -8.79 23.53
CA ASN A 599 25.32 -8.11 22.77
C ASN A 599 24.23 -7.47 23.65
N ARG A 600 24.53 -7.11 24.91
CA ARG A 600 23.57 -6.45 25.82
C ARG A 600 23.39 -4.97 25.48
N ASN A 601 24.48 -4.32 25.05
CA ASN A 601 24.48 -2.95 24.55
C ASN A 601 24.94 -2.98 23.09
N VAL A 602 24.04 -2.68 22.16
CA VAL A 602 24.32 -2.70 20.73
C VAL A 602 23.78 -1.43 20.09
N LEU A 603 24.68 -0.66 19.47
CA LEU A 603 24.32 0.52 18.71
C LEU A 603 23.89 0.09 17.31
N VAL A 604 22.57 0.15 17.08
CA VAL A 604 22.00 0.16 15.73
C VAL A 604 21.90 1.62 15.32
N LEU A 605 22.63 2.00 14.27
CA LEU A 605 22.59 3.34 13.71
C LEU A 605 22.33 3.27 12.21
N GLU A 606 21.41 4.09 11.75
CA GLU A 606 20.85 4.03 10.41
C GLU A 606 21.61 4.99 9.48
N ARG A 607 22.28 4.49 8.42
CA ARG A 607 23.33 5.26 7.73
C ARG A 607 22.87 6.48 6.93
N GLN A 608 21.58 6.70 6.70
CA GLN A 608 21.11 7.93 6.07
C GLN A 608 20.24 8.81 6.99
N SER A 609 19.65 8.36 8.12
CA SER A 609 18.91 9.23 9.07
C SER A 609 19.39 9.23 10.53
N LEU A 610 20.16 8.21 10.92
CA LEU A 610 20.91 8.16 12.17
C LEU A 610 20.07 7.92 13.45
N THR A 611 18.89 7.29 13.33
CA THR A 611 17.98 6.95 14.46
C THR A 611 18.29 5.58 15.15
N GLY A 612 18.04 5.46 16.48
CA GLY A 612 18.17 4.23 17.31
C GLY A 612 17.71 4.40 18.78
N GLY A 613 17.44 3.33 19.58
CA GLY A 613 16.79 3.47 20.92
C GLY A 613 16.45 2.21 21.78
N ILE A 614 15.33 2.24 22.57
CA ILE A 614 14.86 1.24 23.60
C ILE A 614 13.29 1.20 23.80
N ILE A 615 12.72 0.48 24.81
CA ILE A 615 11.29 -0.02 24.88
C ILE A 615 10.64 -0.04 26.32
N SER A 616 9.29 -0.02 26.50
CA SER A 616 8.55 -0.21 27.81
C SER A 616 7.09 -0.79 27.73
N GLN A 617 6.34 -1.01 28.86
CA GLN A 617 4.98 -1.66 28.93
C GLN A 617 4.07 -1.30 30.19
N LEU A 618 2.72 -1.46 30.14
CA LEU A 618 1.77 -1.45 31.32
C LEU A 618 0.32 -2.00 31.05
N LYS A 619 -0.61 -2.11 32.05
CA LYS A 619 -1.83 -3.03 32.06
C LYS A 619 -3.32 -2.54 31.80
N ASN A 620 -4.21 -2.22 32.77
CA ASN A 620 -5.72 -2.18 32.60
C ASN A 620 -6.50 -0.86 33.00
N ASN A 621 -7.85 -0.76 32.83
CA ASN A 621 -8.65 0.50 32.86
C ASN A 621 -9.82 0.72 33.87
N VAL A 622 -10.92 -0.07 33.89
CA VAL A 622 -12.10 0.24 34.77
C VAL A 622 -11.69 0.23 36.26
N ASP A 623 -10.77 -0.67 36.58
CA ASP A 623 -10.09 -0.79 37.86
C ASP A 623 -9.47 0.54 38.33
N ILE A 624 -9.02 1.41 37.41
CA ILE A 624 -8.50 2.75 37.71
C ILE A 624 -9.61 3.64 38.27
N VAL A 625 -10.78 3.72 37.62
CA VAL A 625 -11.88 4.57 38.12
C VAL A 625 -12.39 4.06 39.46
N CYS A 626 -12.52 2.74 39.62
CA CYS A 626 -12.90 2.11 40.88
C CYS A 626 -11.88 2.40 42.00
N LEU A 627 -10.58 2.29 41.72
CA LEU A 627 -9.49 2.65 42.64
C LEU A 627 -9.57 4.12 43.09
N LEU A 628 -9.85 5.04 42.16
CA LEU A 628 -9.90 6.47 42.46
C LEU A 628 -11.15 6.88 43.26
N LEU A 629 -12.31 6.27 42.97
CA LEU A 629 -13.56 6.55 43.69
C LEU A 629 -13.57 5.95 45.10
N THR A 630 -13.00 4.75 45.28
CA THR A 630 -12.96 4.07 46.59
C THR A 630 -11.79 4.53 47.46
N CYS A 631 -10.59 4.66 46.89
CA CYS A 631 -9.37 5.01 47.63
C CYS A 631 -9.04 6.52 47.56
N LYS A 632 -10.03 7.40 47.68
CA LYS A 632 -9.82 8.88 47.65
C LYS A 632 -8.65 9.36 48.51
N LYS A 633 -8.49 8.83 49.73
CA LYS A 633 -7.34 9.17 50.59
C LYS A 633 -6.00 8.89 49.90
N LEU A 634 -5.86 7.77 49.21
CA LEU A 634 -4.63 7.34 48.54
C LEU A 634 -4.30 8.23 47.31
N TYR A 635 -5.31 8.80 46.64
CA TYR A 635 -5.15 9.81 45.59
C TYR A 635 -4.79 11.21 46.12
N HIS A 636 -5.18 11.56 47.36
CA HIS A 636 -4.91 12.87 47.95
C HIS A 636 -3.68 12.94 48.86
N HIS A 637 -3.29 11.85 49.55
CA HIS A 637 -2.19 11.87 50.54
C HIS A 637 -0.81 11.52 49.98
N ASN A 638 -0.73 10.67 48.96
CA ASN A 638 0.55 10.27 48.38
C ASN A 638 0.96 11.22 47.25
N SER A 639 2.26 11.53 47.20
CA SER A 639 2.84 12.58 46.37
C SER A 639 2.64 12.37 44.85
N ASN A 640 2.84 13.44 44.09
CA ASN A 640 2.61 13.57 42.65
C ASN A 640 3.09 12.42 41.75
N SER A 641 4.04 11.60 42.20
CA SER A 641 4.51 10.40 41.49
C SER A 641 3.39 9.40 41.21
N LEU A 642 2.54 9.08 42.20
CA LEU A 642 1.48 8.09 42.00
C LEU A 642 0.44 8.61 41.01
N LYS A 643 0.03 9.88 41.14
CA LYS A 643 -0.89 10.51 40.18
C LYS A 643 -0.38 10.40 38.74
N ARG A 644 0.90 10.76 38.51
CA ARG A 644 1.59 10.65 37.22
C ARG A 644 1.71 9.23 36.65
N SER A 645 1.58 8.19 37.49
CA SER A 645 1.68 6.79 37.06
C SER A 645 0.34 6.16 36.61
N ILE A 646 -0.77 6.88 36.72
CA ILE A 646 -2.12 6.37 36.44
C ILE A 646 -2.68 7.05 35.19
N GLN A 647 -2.97 6.26 34.15
CA GLN A 647 -3.47 6.71 32.85
C GLN A 647 -4.64 5.84 32.34
N PHE A 648 -5.66 6.44 31.75
CA PHE A 648 -6.75 5.75 31.06
C PHE A 648 -6.30 5.29 29.67
N LYS A 649 -6.12 3.98 29.54
CA LYS A 649 -5.73 3.26 28.33
C LYS A 649 -6.79 3.30 27.25
N GLY A 650 -6.37 3.41 25.99
CA GLY A 650 -7.28 3.43 24.83
C GLY A 650 -8.19 4.67 24.77
N ILE A 651 -7.90 5.71 25.56
CA ILE A 651 -8.44 7.08 25.41
C ILE A 651 -7.39 7.94 24.69
N GLU A 652 -6.89 7.38 23.58
CA GLU A 652 -5.92 8.01 22.69
C GLU A 652 -6.63 9.07 21.83
N PRO A 653 -6.06 10.28 21.66
CA PRO A 653 -6.61 11.32 20.79
C PRO A 653 -6.78 10.94 19.31
N ILE A 654 -5.97 10.01 18.79
CA ILE A 654 -5.93 9.60 17.38
C ILE A 654 -6.40 8.15 17.23
N ASP A 655 -7.28 7.89 16.26
CA ASP A 655 -7.68 6.53 15.85
C ASP A 655 -6.71 6.05 14.77
N ILE A 656 -5.60 5.41 15.20
CA ILE A 656 -4.47 4.95 14.36
C ILE A 656 -4.91 4.08 13.17
N ASP A 657 -6.02 3.35 13.29
CA ASP A 657 -6.54 2.48 12.24
C ASP A 657 -7.50 3.19 11.27
N LYS A 658 -7.97 4.41 11.60
CA LYS A 658 -8.81 5.25 10.72
C LYS A 658 -8.13 6.51 10.19
N VAL A 659 -6.98 6.91 10.74
CA VAL A 659 -6.28 8.15 10.35
C VAL A 659 -7.16 9.39 10.64
N ASP A 660 -7.90 9.36 11.76
CA ASP A 660 -8.89 10.39 12.15
C ASP A 660 -8.91 10.59 13.68
N ILE A 661 -9.61 11.63 14.16
CA ILE A 661 -9.77 11.96 15.57
C ILE A 661 -10.59 10.87 16.28
N SER A 662 -10.07 10.37 17.40
CA SER A 662 -10.71 9.32 18.19
C SER A 662 -12.05 9.78 18.76
N LEU A 663 -13.13 9.17 18.28
CA LEU A 663 -14.50 9.40 18.77
C LEU A 663 -14.66 9.06 20.27
N LYS A 664 -13.85 8.12 20.78
CA LYS A 664 -13.78 7.80 22.22
C LYS A 664 -13.21 8.97 23.01
N PHE A 665 -12.07 9.50 22.57
CA PHE A 665 -11.46 10.68 23.17
C PHE A 665 -12.41 11.87 23.15
N LYS A 666 -13.06 12.16 22.01
CA LYS A 666 -14.08 13.22 21.90
C LYS A 666 -15.24 13.03 22.90
N GLY A 667 -15.67 11.78 23.11
CA GLY A 667 -16.68 11.40 24.10
C GLY A 667 -16.25 11.62 25.56
N THR A 668 -15.03 11.25 25.92
CA THR A 668 -14.51 11.41 27.29
C THR A 668 -14.21 12.87 27.63
N ALA A 669 -13.65 13.63 26.68
CA ALA A 669 -13.20 15.00 26.88
C ALA A 669 -14.32 15.99 27.21
N THR A 670 -15.50 15.82 26.60
CA THR A 670 -16.56 16.84 26.60
C THR A 670 -17.66 16.61 27.64
N ARG A 671 -18.01 15.35 27.95
CA ARG A 671 -19.20 15.01 28.76
C ARG A 671 -19.00 15.07 30.28
N PHE A 672 -17.83 14.66 30.78
CA PHE A 672 -17.76 14.07 32.13
C PHE A 672 -17.49 15.02 33.29
N ASN A 673 -17.29 16.31 33.02
CA ASN A 673 -16.87 17.30 34.02
C ASN A 673 -15.69 16.78 34.89
N LEU A 674 -14.70 16.11 34.26
CA LEU A 674 -13.58 15.44 34.93
C LEU A 674 -12.55 16.40 35.54
N LEU A 675 -12.94 17.64 35.87
CA LEU A 675 -12.10 18.59 36.59
C LEU A 675 -11.60 17.99 37.93
N SER A 676 -12.44 17.21 38.61
CA SER A 676 -12.09 16.45 39.83
C SER A 676 -11.04 15.35 39.61
N PHE A 677 -10.83 14.92 38.37
CA PHE A 677 -9.84 13.91 37.96
C PHE A 677 -8.88 14.47 36.89
N LYS A 678 -8.74 15.81 36.82
CA LYS A 678 -7.99 16.49 35.76
C LYS A 678 -6.61 15.89 35.59
N ASP A 679 -5.86 15.73 36.67
CA ASP A 679 -4.50 15.17 36.67
C ASP A 679 -4.41 13.84 35.91
N ILE A 680 -5.41 12.96 36.05
CA ILE A 680 -5.39 11.61 35.47
C ILE A 680 -5.91 11.60 34.04
N LEU A 681 -6.93 12.41 33.71
CA LEU A 681 -7.30 12.61 32.31
C LEU A 681 -6.16 13.31 31.55
N GLU A 682 -5.45 14.25 32.18
CA GLU A 682 -4.19 14.80 31.66
C GLU A 682 -3.15 13.69 31.47
N ASN A 683 -2.86 12.82 32.46
CA ASN A 683 -1.91 11.70 32.27
C ASN A 683 -2.38 10.65 31.24
N SER A 684 -3.65 10.66 30.85
CA SER A 684 -4.20 9.83 29.76
C SER A 684 -4.02 10.49 28.39
N ILE A 685 -4.14 11.82 28.34
CA ILE A 685 -3.97 12.64 27.13
C ILE A 685 -2.48 12.96 26.88
N ILE A 686 -1.66 12.95 27.93
CA ILE A 686 -0.18 12.79 27.93
C ILE A 686 0.20 11.33 27.54
N SER A 687 -0.70 10.65 26.84
CA SER A 687 -0.30 9.94 25.62
C SER A 687 0.68 10.78 24.78
N ASP A 688 1.42 10.09 23.95
CA ASP A 688 2.39 10.63 23.03
C ASP A 688 1.77 11.34 21.80
N GLN A 689 0.50 11.77 21.87
CA GLN A 689 -0.32 12.12 20.70
C GLN A 689 -0.63 13.63 20.59
N LEU A 690 -0.78 14.12 19.35
CA LEU A 690 -1.02 15.53 19.01
C LEU A 690 -2.03 15.69 17.87
N LEU A 691 -3.00 16.59 18.04
CA LEU A 691 -3.97 16.96 17.01
C LEU A 691 -3.66 18.35 16.45
N ILE A 692 -3.63 18.49 15.12
CA ILE A 692 -3.43 19.76 14.44
C ILE A 692 -4.57 20.00 13.46
N LEU A 693 -5.41 20.99 13.79
CA LEU A 693 -6.54 21.43 12.97
C LEU A 693 -6.21 22.76 12.27
N SER A 694 -6.98 23.12 11.23
CA SER A 694 -6.84 24.41 10.56
C SER A 694 -7.83 25.46 11.09
N LYS A 695 -7.43 26.74 11.02
CA LYS A 695 -8.13 27.86 11.67
C LYS A 695 -9.60 28.03 11.27
N LYS A 696 -9.98 27.64 10.05
CA LYS A 696 -11.39 27.70 9.61
C LYS A 696 -12.32 26.79 10.43
N GLN A 697 -11.77 25.84 11.18
CA GLN A 697 -12.50 24.94 12.08
C GLN A 697 -12.48 25.42 13.54
N GLU A 698 -11.76 26.49 13.91
CA GLU A 698 -11.71 27.02 15.28
C GLU A 698 -13.08 27.58 15.72
N ASP A 699 -13.86 28.14 14.78
CA ASP A 699 -15.19 28.68 15.08
C ASP A 699 -16.26 27.61 15.32
N ASP A 700 -16.15 26.45 14.68
CA ASP A 700 -17.06 25.30 14.87
C ASP A 700 -16.66 24.44 16.07
N ASN A 701 -15.36 24.32 16.40
CA ASN A 701 -14.84 23.42 17.44
C ASN A 701 -14.97 23.94 18.90
N LYS A 702 -15.97 24.77 19.19
CA LYS A 702 -16.23 25.31 20.55
C LYS A 702 -16.70 24.25 21.57
N GLU A 703 -16.79 22.98 21.18
CA GLU A 703 -17.23 21.84 22.00
C GLU A 703 -16.25 21.41 23.12
N TYR A 704 -14.95 21.73 23.01
CA TYR A 704 -13.94 21.29 23.99
C TYR A 704 -13.62 22.35 25.06
N PRO A 705 -13.50 21.99 26.34
CA PRO A 705 -12.97 22.89 27.37
C PRO A 705 -11.55 23.37 27.06
N LEU A 706 -11.25 24.66 27.31
CA LEU A 706 -9.95 25.29 26.99
C LEU A 706 -8.74 24.48 27.49
N TRP A 707 -8.77 23.94 28.71
CA TRP A 707 -7.64 23.16 29.24
C TRP A 707 -7.39 21.85 28.50
N ILE A 708 -8.39 21.31 27.78
CA ILE A 708 -8.21 20.17 26.87
C ILE A 708 -7.70 20.65 25.52
N GLN A 709 -8.19 21.79 25.01
CA GLN A 709 -7.65 22.43 23.81
C GLN A 709 -6.13 22.68 23.94
N ASP A 710 -5.69 23.27 25.06
CA ASP A 710 -4.28 23.48 25.43
C ASP A 710 -3.47 22.18 25.67
N ARG A 711 -4.11 21.01 25.64
CA ARG A 711 -3.48 19.68 25.81
C ARG A 711 -3.48 18.85 24.53
N ILE A 712 -4.47 18.98 23.64
CA ILE A 712 -4.54 18.22 22.38
C ILE A 712 -4.11 19.04 21.16
N TYR A 713 -4.50 20.31 21.11
CA TYR A 713 -4.21 21.20 20.00
C TYR A 713 -2.86 21.88 20.17
N TYR A 714 -2.33 22.38 19.06
CA TYR A 714 -1.17 23.26 19.12
C TYR A 714 -1.60 24.70 19.45
N THR A 715 -1.72 25.02 20.73
CA THR A 715 -1.75 26.42 21.21
C THR A 715 -0.35 26.82 21.67
N ASP A 716 0.07 28.07 21.46
CA ASP A 716 1.34 28.58 22.02
C ASP A 716 1.33 28.63 23.57
N ASN A 717 0.16 28.42 24.20
CA ASN A 717 -0.05 28.34 25.64
C ASN A 717 0.08 26.92 26.22
N ARG A 718 0.18 25.87 25.39
CA ARG A 718 0.27 24.47 25.82
C ARG A 718 1.34 24.29 26.91
N ILE A 719 0.92 23.79 28.07
CA ILE A 719 1.74 23.70 29.29
C ILE A 719 2.85 22.65 29.13
N ASP A 720 2.49 21.45 28.67
CA ASP A 720 3.45 20.42 28.26
C ASP A 720 3.90 20.66 26.81
N LYS A 721 4.92 21.50 26.67
CA LYS A 721 5.76 21.60 25.46
C LYS A 721 6.84 20.50 25.45
N SER A 722 6.51 19.34 26.02
CA SER A 722 7.46 18.26 26.30
C SER A 722 7.70 17.37 25.08
N ASN A 723 8.95 16.93 24.92
CA ASN A 723 9.45 16.14 23.80
C ASN A 723 8.99 14.66 23.82
N ASN A 724 7.82 14.39 24.39
CA ASN A 724 7.28 13.03 24.56
C ASN A 724 6.21 12.69 23.52
N ILE A 725 5.97 13.59 22.57
CA ILE A 725 4.93 13.44 21.54
C ILE A 725 5.53 12.67 20.36
N THR A 726 5.30 11.36 20.32
CA THR A 726 5.69 10.47 19.22
C THR A 726 4.67 10.53 18.07
N THR A 727 3.39 10.76 18.31
CA THR A 727 2.34 10.59 17.30
C THR A 727 1.62 11.90 17.02
N ALA A 728 1.35 12.20 15.75
CA ALA A 728 0.60 13.38 15.37
C ALA A 728 -0.37 13.12 14.20
N LEU A 729 -1.50 13.80 14.22
CA LEU A 729 -2.48 13.83 13.13
C LEU A 729 -2.72 15.26 12.67
N VAL A 730 -2.56 15.48 11.37
CA VAL A 730 -2.89 16.72 10.66
C VAL A 730 -4.13 16.47 9.80
N THR A 731 -5.21 17.21 10.06
CA THR A 731 -6.46 17.13 9.28
C THR A 731 -6.78 18.45 8.61
N HIS A 732 -7.45 18.41 7.45
CA HIS A 732 -7.88 19.62 6.72
C HIS A 732 -6.74 20.64 6.55
N TYR A 733 -5.62 20.15 6.03
CA TYR A 733 -4.40 20.94 5.89
C TYR A 733 -4.67 22.25 5.15
N GLN A 734 -4.14 23.33 5.70
CA GLN A 734 -4.04 24.63 5.04
C GLN A 734 -2.57 25.01 5.14
N HIS A 735 -1.98 25.47 4.04
CA HIS A 735 -0.53 25.56 3.94
C HIS A 735 0.14 26.32 5.10
N LYS A 736 -0.50 27.42 5.53
CA LYS A 736 -0.06 28.26 6.66
C LYS A 736 0.10 27.52 7.99
N VAL A 737 -0.46 26.31 8.16
CA VAL A 737 -0.33 25.46 9.35
C VAL A 737 1.04 24.78 9.43
N LEU A 738 1.69 24.50 8.29
CA LEU A 738 3.10 24.07 8.27
C LEU A 738 4.05 25.27 8.25
N ASP A 739 3.70 26.37 7.56
CA ASP A 739 4.56 27.57 7.49
C ASP A 739 4.71 28.28 8.85
N SER A 740 3.72 28.18 9.74
CA SER A 740 3.70 28.82 11.06
C SER A 740 4.61 28.17 12.13
N ASN A 741 5.56 27.32 11.71
CA ASN A 741 6.56 26.65 12.55
C ASN A 741 5.99 25.79 13.71
N LEU A 742 4.69 25.46 13.72
CA LEU A 742 4.04 24.78 14.84
C LEU A 742 4.56 23.34 15.04
N LEU A 743 4.60 22.54 13.98
CA LEU A 743 5.11 21.16 14.00
C LEU A 743 6.60 21.05 14.37
N TYR A 744 7.35 22.14 14.28
CA TYR A 744 8.80 22.25 14.47
C TYR A 744 9.14 22.51 15.94
N LYS A 745 8.21 23.14 16.66
CA LYS A 745 8.22 23.24 18.12
C LYS A 745 8.00 21.86 18.80
N ILE A 746 7.73 20.79 18.04
CA ILE A 746 7.61 19.40 18.52
C ILE A 746 8.51 18.45 17.68
N PRO A 747 9.81 18.34 18.00
CA PRO A 747 10.77 17.51 17.29
C PRO A 747 10.81 16.04 17.77
N SER A 748 9.79 15.55 18.46
CA SER A 748 9.77 14.18 19.03
C SER A 748 9.03 13.14 18.19
N ILE A 749 8.32 13.57 17.14
CA ILE A 749 7.31 12.75 16.43
C ILE A 749 7.97 11.58 15.66
N GLU A 750 7.52 10.37 15.96
CA GLU A 750 7.80 9.06 15.36
C GLU A 750 6.69 8.58 14.41
N THR A 751 5.42 8.92 14.61
CA THR A 751 4.27 8.51 13.79
C THR A 751 3.49 9.75 13.31
N LEU A 752 3.30 9.91 12.01
CA LEU A 752 2.61 11.07 11.43
C LEU A 752 1.50 10.63 10.48
N PHE A 753 0.30 11.11 10.76
CA PHE A 753 -0.91 10.94 9.97
C PHE A 753 -1.25 12.27 9.29
N ILE A 754 -1.47 12.25 7.97
CA ILE A 754 -1.83 13.43 7.19
C ILE A 754 -3.03 13.07 6.32
N ASN A 755 -4.17 13.69 6.61
CA ASN A 755 -5.45 13.36 5.99
C ASN A 755 -6.00 14.60 5.25
N GLU A 756 -5.72 14.70 3.95
CA GLU A 756 -6.14 15.79 3.06
C GLU A 756 -6.71 15.27 1.73
N PRO A 757 -7.91 14.67 1.72
CA PRO A 757 -8.50 14.06 0.53
C PRO A 757 -9.21 15.05 -0.42
N GLN A 758 -9.29 16.34 -0.07
CA GLN A 758 -10.18 17.33 -0.74
C GLN A 758 -9.45 18.53 -1.37
N HIS A 759 -8.13 18.53 -1.42
CA HIS A 759 -7.35 19.63 -2.00
C HIS A 759 -6.38 19.12 -3.07
N ASN A 760 -6.41 19.75 -4.24
CA ASN A 760 -5.50 19.46 -5.35
C ASN A 760 -4.09 20.03 -5.13
N GLY A 761 -3.78 20.49 -3.92
CA GLY A 761 -2.42 20.86 -3.56
C GLY A 761 -1.51 19.65 -3.65
N ILE A 762 -0.26 19.87 -4.04
CA ILE A 762 0.77 18.96 -3.55
C ILE A 762 0.79 19.20 -2.05
N ILE A 763 0.61 18.14 -1.27
CA ILE A 763 1.33 18.07 -0.02
C ILE A 763 2.78 17.89 -0.45
N ASP A 764 3.38 19.03 -0.82
CA ASP A 764 4.79 19.17 -0.68
C ASP A 764 5.00 18.99 0.79
N LEU A 765 5.29 17.75 1.13
CA LEU A 765 5.94 17.43 2.35
C LEU A 765 7.37 17.91 2.06
N GLY A 766 7.57 19.28 2.01
CA GLY A 766 8.61 20.37 1.79
C GLY A 766 9.44 21.11 2.90
N SER A 767 8.89 22.04 3.70
CA SER A 767 9.59 22.70 4.84
C SER A 767 10.17 21.84 6.03
N ILE A 768 9.46 20.85 6.65
CA ILE A 768 9.95 19.78 7.57
C ILE A 768 11.18 19.04 6.95
N SER A 769 12.40 19.60 7.11
CA SER A 769 13.72 19.23 6.56
C SER A 769 14.50 17.96 7.03
N GLN A 770 15.41 17.71 8.04
CA GLN A 770 15.77 18.21 9.43
C GLN A 770 16.29 17.16 10.57
N LEU A 771 15.67 16.55 11.70
CA LEU A 771 14.35 16.51 12.55
C LEU A 771 14.62 16.26 14.04
N PRO A 772 14.72 14.99 14.51
CA PRO A 772 15.18 13.78 13.79
C PRO A 772 14.25 12.51 13.65
N ASN A 773 13.12 12.36 14.35
CA ASN A 773 12.57 11.06 14.82
C ASN A 773 11.61 10.18 13.95
N LEU A 774 11.07 10.55 12.78
CA LEU A 774 9.88 9.84 12.25
C LEU A 774 10.14 8.41 11.71
N GLN A 775 9.36 7.44 12.19
CA GLN A 775 9.37 6.01 11.83
C GLN A 775 8.10 5.52 11.10
N ARG A 776 6.94 6.16 11.27
CA ARG A 776 5.67 5.72 10.66
C ARG A 776 4.96 6.91 10.00
N LEU A 777 4.51 6.74 8.77
CA LEU A 777 3.90 7.79 7.97
C LEU A 777 2.67 7.23 7.24
N SER A 778 1.51 7.87 7.40
CA SER A 778 0.33 7.54 6.61
C SER A 778 -0.22 8.82 6.01
N VAL A 779 -0.26 8.86 4.69
CA VAL A 779 -0.58 10.07 3.92
C VAL A 779 -1.71 9.76 2.94
N GLN A 780 -2.81 10.48 3.11
CA GLN A 780 -3.88 10.58 2.12
C GLN A 780 -3.81 11.96 1.45
N ALA A 781 -3.49 11.97 0.15
CA ALA A 781 -3.10 13.17 -0.59
C ALA A 781 -3.53 13.11 -2.06
N HIS A 782 -3.66 14.28 -2.70
CA HIS A 782 -3.76 14.36 -4.15
C HIS A 782 -2.39 14.17 -4.81
N LEU A 783 -1.43 15.03 -4.45
CA LEU A 783 -0.06 15.00 -4.92
C LEU A 783 0.90 15.03 -3.71
N LEU A 784 2.02 14.33 -3.83
CA LEU A 784 2.92 14.01 -2.72
C LEU A 784 4.39 14.11 -3.15
N LYS A 785 5.16 15.00 -2.49
CA LYS A 785 6.63 15.10 -2.61
C LYS A 785 7.27 14.70 -1.29
N LEU A 786 8.12 13.68 -1.32
CA LEU A 786 8.68 12.99 -0.15
C LEU A 786 10.19 13.28 -0.03
N GLY A 787 10.65 13.67 1.17
CA GLY A 787 12.03 14.12 1.45
C GLY A 787 13.07 12.97 1.55
N ASN A 788 13.94 12.92 2.59
CA ASN A 788 14.71 11.77 3.07
C ASN A 788 14.32 11.34 4.52
N HIS A 789 13.24 10.56 4.73
CA HIS A 789 13.03 9.69 5.93
C HIS A 789 13.78 8.41 5.62
N SER A 790 15.07 8.48 5.73
CA SER A 790 15.86 7.27 5.75
C SER A 790 15.41 6.40 6.94
N SER A 791 15.00 7.02 8.04
CA SER A 791 14.39 6.46 9.26
C SER A 791 13.08 5.67 9.11
N LEU A 792 12.34 5.80 8.01
CA LEU A 792 10.96 5.31 7.97
C LEU A 792 10.90 3.78 8.00
N GLN A 793 9.96 3.27 8.78
CA GLN A 793 9.60 1.86 8.91
C GLN A 793 8.21 1.54 8.33
N SER A 794 7.22 2.41 8.48
CA SER A 794 5.83 2.15 8.08
C SER A 794 5.30 3.24 7.15
N LEU A 795 4.65 2.86 6.05
CA LEU A 795 4.15 3.78 5.03
C LEU A 795 2.81 3.30 4.48
N THR A 796 1.77 4.10 4.68
CA THR A 796 0.48 3.93 4.01
C THR A 796 0.30 5.05 2.99
N LEU A 797 0.04 4.69 1.73
CA LEU A 797 -0.23 5.62 0.65
C LEU A 797 -1.70 5.52 0.23
N GLY A 798 -2.45 6.60 0.46
CA GLY A 798 -3.79 6.84 -0.07
C GLY A 798 -3.73 7.95 -1.13
N LEU A 799 -3.29 7.61 -2.35
CA LEU A 799 -3.03 8.59 -3.41
C LEU A 799 -4.15 8.60 -4.44
N THR A 800 -4.45 9.77 -5.01
CA THR A 800 -5.44 9.90 -6.11
C THR A 800 -4.81 10.22 -7.46
N THR A 801 -3.50 10.48 -7.51
CA THR A 801 -2.71 10.58 -8.75
C THR A 801 -1.83 9.35 -8.95
N ARG A 802 -1.53 9.02 -10.22
CA ARG A 802 -0.77 7.83 -10.59
C ARG A 802 0.73 8.02 -10.34
N TYR A 803 1.39 6.97 -9.87
CA TYR A 803 2.82 6.94 -9.56
C TYR A 803 3.42 5.59 -9.96
N THR A 804 4.67 5.58 -10.42
CA THR A 804 5.49 4.35 -10.46
C THR A 804 6.17 4.11 -9.11
N ALA A 805 6.66 2.88 -8.88
CA ALA A 805 7.44 2.53 -7.68
C ALA A 805 8.76 3.32 -7.54
N SER A 806 9.25 3.92 -8.63
CA SER A 806 10.47 4.73 -8.67
C SER A 806 10.22 6.25 -8.65
N GLU A 807 9.04 6.76 -9.02
CA GLU A 807 8.70 8.19 -8.94
C GLU A 807 8.58 8.70 -7.50
N LEU A 808 7.89 7.93 -6.66
CA LEU A 808 7.87 8.14 -5.21
C LEU A 808 9.29 7.97 -4.60
N ARG A 809 10.21 7.34 -5.37
CA ARG A 809 11.65 7.10 -5.16
C ARG A 809 12.05 6.35 -3.92
N LEU A 810 11.32 5.30 -3.62
CA LEU A 810 11.31 4.84 -2.24
C LEU A 810 12.44 3.91 -1.92
N ASP A 811 13.32 3.54 -2.86
CA ASP A 811 14.68 3.00 -2.63
C ASP A 811 15.58 3.89 -1.75
N GLN A 812 15.01 4.95 -1.18
CA GLN A 812 15.58 5.84 -0.19
C GLN A 812 14.82 5.92 1.16
N PHE A 813 13.79 5.09 1.40
CA PHE A 813 12.88 5.12 2.58
C PHE A 813 13.23 4.26 3.80
N ILE A 814 14.49 4.26 4.18
CA ILE A 814 15.23 3.14 3.67
C ILE A 814 14.83 1.79 4.38
N SER A 815 14.31 1.73 5.63
CA SER A 815 13.79 0.49 6.30
C SER A 815 12.29 0.39 6.16
N LEU A 816 11.66 0.66 5.04
CA LEU A 816 10.24 0.38 4.98
C LEU A 816 10.01 -1.14 5.03
N THR A 817 9.14 -1.51 5.98
CA THR A 817 9.07 -2.87 6.66
C THR A 817 7.77 -3.49 6.05
N GLU A 818 6.86 -2.61 5.67
CA GLU A 818 5.55 -2.83 5.07
C GLU A 818 5.18 -1.49 4.39
N LEU A 819 4.75 -1.53 3.12
CA LEU A 819 4.04 -0.45 2.42
C LEU A 819 2.55 -0.79 2.32
N THR A 820 1.56 0.07 2.50
CA THR A 820 0.23 -0.17 1.89
C THR A 820 -0.03 0.77 0.74
N ALA A 821 -0.33 0.19 -0.42
CA ALA A 821 -0.78 0.90 -1.61
C ALA A 821 -2.30 0.68 -1.78
N ASN A 822 -3.10 1.43 -1.03
CA ASN A 822 -4.58 1.30 -1.01
C ASN A 822 -5.27 1.87 -2.26
N SER A 823 -4.50 2.46 -3.17
CA SER A 823 -4.99 3.17 -4.35
C SER A 823 -4.43 2.55 -5.62
N PHE A 824 -5.28 2.33 -6.62
CA PHE A 824 -4.98 1.78 -7.96
C PHE A 824 -4.19 2.75 -8.85
N CYS A 825 -3.28 3.49 -8.25
CA CYS A 825 -2.41 4.49 -8.84
C CYS A 825 -1.08 3.89 -9.31
N LEU A 826 -0.84 2.61 -9.00
CA LEU A 826 0.40 1.89 -9.23
C LEU A 826 0.25 0.82 -10.32
N TYR A 827 1.30 0.70 -11.12
CA TYR A 827 1.46 -0.17 -12.28
C TYR A 827 2.96 -0.48 -12.46
N ASP A 828 3.29 -1.42 -13.37
CA ASP A 828 4.64 -1.95 -13.61
C ASP A 828 5.36 -2.47 -12.35
N ILE A 829 4.89 -3.63 -11.86
CA ILE A 829 5.39 -4.27 -10.65
C ILE A 829 6.24 -5.49 -11.03
N GLY A 830 7.56 -5.33 -10.98
CA GLY A 830 8.51 -6.29 -11.55
C GLY A 830 9.76 -6.63 -10.71
N PRO A 831 10.64 -7.51 -11.24
CA PRO A 831 11.79 -8.10 -10.54
C PRO A 831 12.91 -7.12 -10.14
N GLY A 832 12.77 -6.46 -8.99
CA GLY A 832 13.79 -5.54 -8.46
C GLY A 832 13.36 -4.07 -8.39
N LEU A 833 12.19 -3.71 -8.94
CA LEU A 833 11.56 -2.38 -8.82
C LEU A 833 10.77 -2.22 -7.53
N LEU A 834 10.08 -3.30 -7.21
CA LEU A 834 10.08 -3.83 -5.88
C LEU A 834 11.53 -4.40 -5.64
N PRO A 835 12.47 -3.85 -4.83
CA PRO A 835 13.77 -4.49 -4.46
C PRO A 835 13.82 -5.33 -3.16
N SER A 836 14.49 -4.91 -2.08
CA SER A 836 15.12 -5.77 -1.01
C SER A 836 14.14 -6.51 -0.03
N SER A 837 14.29 -6.49 1.34
CA SER A 837 13.93 -7.29 2.63
C SER A 837 12.65 -7.73 3.58
N LEU A 838 11.29 -7.52 3.88
CA LEU A 838 9.81 -7.13 3.58
C LEU A 838 8.76 -8.28 3.29
N THR A 839 7.61 -8.36 3.99
CA THR A 839 6.89 -9.60 4.40
C THR A 839 5.50 -9.99 3.82
N SER A 840 4.63 -9.04 3.45
CA SER A 840 3.17 -9.10 3.66
C SER A 840 2.42 -8.13 2.73
N LEU A 841 1.47 -8.55 1.88
CA LEU A 841 1.20 -7.88 0.60
C LEU A 841 -0.27 -7.61 0.23
N ASP A 842 -0.80 -6.44 0.59
CA ASP A 842 -2.05 -5.81 0.11
C ASP A 842 -1.87 -4.81 -1.08
N LEU A 843 -1.81 -5.32 -2.32
CA LEU A 843 -1.62 -4.52 -3.55
C LEU A 843 -2.94 -4.11 -4.20
N ALA A 844 -3.12 -2.82 -4.46
CA ALA A 844 -4.09 -2.29 -5.42
C ALA A 844 -3.41 -1.97 -6.77
N VAL A 845 -3.80 -2.67 -7.85
CA VAL A 845 -3.23 -2.55 -9.21
C VAL A 845 -4.34 -2.49 -10.27
N ARG A 846 -3.98 -2.04 -11.49
CA ARG A 846 -4.92 -1.94 -12.63
C ARG A 846 -4.85 -3.12 -13.59
N ASP A 847 -3.66 -3.65 -13.79
CA ASP A 847 -3.37 -4.65 -14.81
C ASP A 847 -3.06 -6.00 -14.17
N PHE A 848 -3.38 -7.09 -14.87
CA PHE A 848 -3.14 -8.43 -14.34
C PHE A 848 -1.64 -8.73 -14.37
N PRO A 849 -1.00 -8.99 -13.21
CA PRO A 849 0.42 -9.33 -13.17
C PRO A 849 0.69 -10.61 -13.97
N PRO A 850 1.83 -10.73 -14.70
CA PRO A 850 2.28 -12.00 -15.24
C PRO A 850 2.11 -13.15 -14.24
N ARG A 851 1.82 -14.38 -14.71
CA ARG A 851 1.81 -15.60 -13.87
C ARG A 851 3.02 -15.63 -12.94
N ASP A 852 4.14 -15.16 -13.48
CA ASP A 852 5.43 -14.85 -12.89
C ASP A 852 5.34 -13.98 -11.58
N THR A 853 4.56 -12.92 -11.42
CA THR A 853 4.83 -11.87 -10.38
C THR A 853 4.76 -12.24 -8.87
N PHE A 854 4.56 -13.50 -8.42
CA PHE A 854 4.50 -13.84 -6.97
C PHE A 854 5.23 -15.09 -6.38
N ILE A 855 5.94 -15.99 -7.10
CA ILE A 855 6.72 -17.16 -6.50
C ILE A 855 7.34 -16.86 -5.14
N ALA A 856 7.92 -15.71 -4.86
CA ALA A 856 8.89 -14.95 -5.64
C ALA A 856 9.54 -14.00 -4.65
N LEU A 857 8.67 -13.14 -4.19
CA LEU A 857 8.14 -13.02 -2.84
C LEU A 857 8.29 -14.30 -1.95
N THR A 858 9.51 -14.86 -1.86
CA THR A 858 10.01 -16.18 -1.38
C THR A 858 9.39 -16.82 -0.15
N SER A 859 8.73 -16.05 0.72
CA SER A 859 8.11 -16.66 1.89
C SER A 859 6.81 -16.04 2.42
N LEU A 860 6.44 -14.79 2.10
CA LEU A 860 5.19 -14.00 2.29
C LEU A 860 4.25 -14.32 3.51
N VAL A 861 3.52 -13.42 4.23
CA VAL A 861 2.27 -13.82 4.99
C VAL A 861 1.03 -13.33 4.34
N ASN A 862 1.06 -12.10 3.89
CA ASN A 862 -0.14 -11.54 3.33
C ASN A 862 0.01 -11.53 1.84
N PHE A 863 -1.00 -12.03 1.14
CA PHE A 863 -1.22 -11.65 -0.24
C PHE A 863 -2.69 -11.35 -0.36
N LYS A 864 -2.97 -10.10 -0.65
CA LYS A 864 -4.22 -9.50 -1.05
C LYS A 864 -3.91 -8.80 -2.38
N LEU A 865 -4.48 -9.29 -3.46
CA LEU A 865 -4.44 -8.66 -4.78
C LEU A 865 -5.79 -8.00 -5.03
N CYS A 866 -5.78 -6.71 -5.38
CA CYS A 866 -6.96 -5.95 -5.73
C CYS A 866 -6.81 -5.35 -7.14
N LEU A 867 -7.69 -5.75 -8.04
CA LEU A 867 -7.74 -5.34 -9.45
C LEU A 867 -8.90 -4.37 -9.68
N GLU A 868 -8.60 -3.09 -9.89
CA GLU A 868 -9.61 -2.12 -10.34
C GLU A 868 -9.87 -2.25 -11.82
N GLN A 869 -11.11 -1.99 -12.23
CA GLN A 869 -11.44 -1.72 -13.62
C GLN A 869 -10.80 -0.40 -14.06
N GLY A 870 -9.65 -0.49 -14.72
CA GLY A 870 -9.14 0.61 -15.53
C GLY A 870 -10.18 1.06 -16.56
N LEU A 871 -10.03 2.27 -17.11
CA LEU A 871 -10.91 2.85 -18.15
C LEU A 871 -10.76 2.16 -19.53
N TYR A 872 -10.45 0.86 -19.53
CA TYR A 872 -10.10 0.03 -20.69
C TYR A 872 -11.32 -0.41 -21.54
N ILE A 873 -12.50 0.17 -21.29
CA ILE A 873 -13.69 -0.02 -22.15
C ILE A 873 -13.41 0.51 -23.56
N PHE A 874 -12.60 1.55 -23.71
CA PHE A 874 -12.31 2.22 -24.99
C PHE A 874 -11.27 1.53 -25.92
N ARG A 875 -10.80 0.32 -25.61
CA ARG A 875 -9.89 -0.43 -26.51
C ARG A 875 -10.32 -1.88 -26.83
N LEU A 876 -11.48 -2.34 -26.34
CA LEU A 876 -12.04 -3.66 -26.64
C LEU A 876 -13.47 -3.56 -27.23
N GLN A 877 -13.74 -2.49 -27.97
CA GLN A 877 -14.98 -2.26 -28.72
C GLN A 877 -14.79 -2.27 -30.25
N GLN A 878 -13.62 -2.67 -30.77
CA GLN A 878 -13.31 -2.51 -32.21
C GLN A 878 -12.63 -3.73 -32.89
N GLU A 879 -12.52 -4.87 -32.21
CA GLU A 879 -12.31 -6.16 -32.89
C GLU A 879 -13.38 -7.14 -32.38
N GLU A 880 -14.21 -7.63 -33.31
CA GLU A 880 -15.28 -8.60 -33.07
C GLU A 880 -14.77 -10.01 -33.41
N GLU A 881 -14.12 -10.68 -32.46
CA GLU A 881 -13.98 -12.14 -32.48
C GLU A 881 -13.88 -12.71 -31.05
N GLU A 882 -14.34 -13.95 -30.85
CA GLU A 882 -14.81 -14.42 -29.53
C GLU A 882 -13.80 -15.26 -28.71
N GLU A 883 -12.49 -15.00 -28.84
CA GLU A 883 -11.50 -15.74 -28.04
C GLU A 883 -11.57 -15.41 -26.54
N GLN A 884 -11.97 -16.41 -25.75
CA GLN A 884 -12.15 -16.32 -24.31
C GLN A 884 -10.80 -16.32 -23.59
N GLN A 885 -10.22 -15.14 -23.37
CA GLN A 885 -8.96 -15.01 -22.63
C GLN A 885 -9.08 -15.55 -21.19
N HIS A 886 -8.49 -16.73 -20.95
CA HIS A 886 -8.26 -17.28 -19.61
C HIS A 886 -7.11 -16.52 -18.92
N LEU A 887 -7.38 -15.96 -17.73
CA LEU A 887 -6.38 -15.28 -16.90
C LEU A 887 -5.84 -16.25 -15.84
N PHE A 888 -4.52 -16.46 -15.76
CA PHE A 888 -3.93 -17.48 -14.87
C PHE A 888 -3.14 -16.88 -13.70
N LEU A 889 -3.56 -17.17 -12.46
CA LEU A 889 -2.81 -16.88 -11.23
C LEU A 889 -2.32 -18.20 -10.61
N ASP A 890 -1.04 -18.52 -10.81
CA ASP A 890 -0.45 -19.78 -10.35
C ASP A 890 0.09 -19.65 -8.92
N LEU A 891 -0.36 -20.52 -7.99
CA LEU A 891 0.01 -20.48 -6.57
C LEU A 891 0.27 -21.90 -5.99
N PHE A 892 1.45 -22.11 -5.35
CA PHE A 892 2.07 -23.38 -4.86
C PHE A 892 3.54 -23.32 -4.26
N ASN A 893 4.48 -22.42 -4.70
CA ASN A 893 5.94 -22.18 -4.39
C ASN A 893 6.16 -21.11 -3.31
N LEU A 894 5.18 -20.22 -3.26
CA LEU A 894 4.52 -20.00 -2.02
C LEU A 894 3.87 -21.34 -1.59
N HIS A 895 4.64 -22.40 -1.30
CA HIS A 895 4.22 -23.48 -0.39
C HIS A 895 4.21 -22.93 1.04
N ASN A 896 4.84 -21.77 1.21
CA ASN A 896 4.51 -20.82 2.25
C ASN A 896 3.16 -20.08 2.10
N LEU A 897 2.45 -20.13 0.97
CA LEU A 897 1.10 -19.56 0.85
C LEU A 897 0.11 -20.41 1.65
N LYS A 898 -0.26 -19.86 2.79
CA LYS A 898 -1.38 -20.26 3.62
C LYS A 898 -2.52 -19.21 3.79
N LYS A 899 -2.50 -18.02 3.16
CA LYS A 899 -3.68 -17.13 2.99
C LYS A 899 -3.57 -16.23 1.76
N LEU A 900 -4.56 -16.34 0.89
CA LEU A 900 -4.78 -15.53 -0.30
C LEU A 900 -6.06 -14.71 -0.11
N GLU A 901 -5.96 -13.41 -0.38
CA GLU A 901 -7.05 -12.53 -0.76
C GLU A 901 -6.86 -12.16 -2.24
N TYR A 902 -7.90 -12.33 -3.04
CA TYR A 902 -8.00 -11.92 -4.43
C TYR A 902 -9.32 -11.16 -4.57
N SER A 903 -9.27 -10.01 -5.22
CA SER A 903 -10.42 -9.14 -5.42
C SER A 903 -10.33 -8.44 -6.75
N GLU A 904 -11.41 -8.41 -7.52
CA GLU A 904 -11.55 -7.55 -8.70
C GLU A 904 -12.87 -6.76 -8.64
N ASN A 905 -12.82 -5.51 -9.09
CA ASN A 905 -13.98 -4.63 -9.25
C ASN A 905 -14.27 -4.39 -10.74
N TRP A 906 -14.46 -5.46 -11.51
CA TRP A 906 -14.70 -5.41 -12.95
C TRP A 906 -16.19 -5.54 -13.30
N THR A 907 -16.67 -4.74 -14.27
CA THR A 907 -18.06 -4.78 -14.79
C THR A 907 -18.15 -5.15 -16.29
N GLY A 908 -17.01 -5.48 -16.92
CA GLY A 908 -16.93 -5.80 -18.35
C GLY A 908 -17.27 -7.25 -18.73
N LYS A 909 -17.04 -7.60 -20.00
CA LYS A 909 -17.36 -8.92 -20.60
C LYS A 909 -16.87 -10.12 -19.76
N LYS A 910 -17.69 -11.19 -19.81
CA LYS A 910 -17.41 -12.51 -19.21
C LYS A 910 -16.04 -13.03 -19.65
N GLY A 911 -15.29 -13.56 -18.70
CA GLY A 911 -14.02 -14.26 -18.92
C GLY A 911 -13.75 -15.16 -17.70
N ILE A 912 -12.83 -16.12 -17.85
CA ILE A 912 -12.48 -17.05 -16.78
C ILE A 912 -11.12 -16.68 -16.18
N ILE A 913 -11.04 -16.65 -14.85
CA ILE A 913 -9.79 -16.46 -14.10
C ILE A 913 -9.49 -17.79 -13.42
N GLU A 914 -8.43 -18.46 -13.86
CA GLU A 914 -7.97 -19.72 -13.29
C GLU A 914 -6.92 -19.45 -12.21
N ILE A 915 -7.30 -19.66 -10.94
CA ILE A 915 -6.40 -19.59 -9.80
C ILE A 915 -5.97 -21.01 -9.44
N ILE A 916 -4.72 -21.35 -9.72
CA ILE A 916 -4.11 -22.56 -9.14
C ILE A 916 -3.73 -22.23 -7.70
N ALA A 917 -3.96 -23.15 -6.76
CA ALA A 917 -3.79 -22.90 -5.32
C ALA A 917 -2.89 -23.94 -4.62
N PRO A 918 -2.04 -23.54 -3.65
CA PRO A 918 -1.17 -24.45 -2.91
C PRO A 918 -1.98 -25.39 -2.02
N LEU A 919 -1.42 -26.57 -1.83
CA LEU A 919 -1.91 -27.53 -0.84
C LEU A 919 -1.82 -27.01 0.60
N ASN A 920 -0.92 -26.04 0.85
CA ASN A 920 -0.74 -25.38 2.15
C ASN A 920 -1.69 -24.19 2.40
N LEU A 921 -2.57 -23.85 1.45
CA LEU A 921 -3.48 -22.70 1.56
C LEU A 921 -4.49 -22.89 2.71
N LYS A 922 -4.29 -22.20 3.84
CA LYS A 922 -5.26 -22.24 4.96
C LYS A 922 -6.47 -21.34 4.78
N ILE A 923 -6.36 -20.22 4.07
CA ILE A 923 -7.50 -19.32 3.87
C ILE A 923 -7.49 -18.82 2.43
N LEU A 924 -8.59 -19.05 1.72
CA LEU A 924 -8.85 -18.49 0.40
C LEU A 924 -9.93 -17.43 0.54
N SER A 925 -9.75 -16.30 -0.13
CA SER A 925 -10.78 -15.27 -0.21
C SER A 925 -10.78 -14.68 -1.61
N ILE A 926 -11.79 -15.02 -2.39
CA ILE A 926 -11.96 -14.59 -3.78
C ILE A 926 -13.22 -13.72 -3.84
N TRP A 927 -13.05 -12.49 -4.31
CA TRP A 927 -14.13 -11.60 -4.71
C TRP A 927 -13.98 -11.33 -6.20
N SER A 928 -14.93 -11.77 -7.00
CA SER A 928 -14.92 -11.57 -8.44
C SER A 928 -16.34 -11.27 -8.94
N ASN A 929 -16.45 -10.59 -10.07
CA ASN A 929 -17.72 -10.48 -10.81
C ASN A 929 -17.71 -11.40 -12.04
N ARG A 930 -16.51 -11.85 -12.46
CA ARG A 930 -16.27 -12.86 -13.48
C ARG A 930 -16.44 -14.29 -12.92
N SER A 931 -16.12 -15.27 -13.75
CA SER A 931 -16.03 -16.67 -13.31
C SER A 931 -14.60 -16.98 -12.89
N VAL A 932 -14.40 -17.21 -11.61
CA VAL A 932 -13.13 -17.76 -11.11
C VAL A 932 -13.24 -19.28 -11.11
N GLN A 933 -12.29 -19.93 -11.76
CA GLN A 933 -12.05 -21.36 -11.68
C GLN A 933 -10.90 -21.59 -10.70
N ILE A 934 -11.04 -22.54 -9.78
CA ILE A 934 -9.97 -22.94 -8.88
C ILE A 934 -9.54 -24.34 -9.33
N SER A 935 -8.42 -24.42 -10.02
CA SER A 935 -7.85 -25.67 -10.52
C SER A 935 -6.74 -26.16 -9.59
N THR A 936 -6.63 -27.47 -9.38
CA THR A 936 -5.45 -28.07 -8.75
C THR A 936 -5.05 -29.36 -9.47
N PRO A 937 -3.76 -29.65 -9.72
CA PRO A 937 -3.31 -30.83 -10.49
C PRO A 937 -3.55 -32.22 -9.88
N GLY A 938 -4.45 -32.33 -8.90
CA GLY A 938 -4.87 -33.58 -8.26
C GLY A 938 -6.10 -33.32 -7.39
N THR A 939 -6.63 -34.38 -6.77
CA THR A 939 -7.60 -34.22 -5.68
C THR A 939 -6.96 -33.37 -4.59
N LEU A 940 -7.50 -32.16 -4.41
CA LEU A 940 -7.04 -31.25 -3.36
C LEU A 940 -7.08 -32.02 -2.03
N PRO A 941 -5.95 -32.14 -1.29
CA PRO A 941 -6.00 -32.33 0.14
C PRO A 941 -6.59 -31.06 0.75
N LEU A 942 -7.90 -30.91 0.59
CA LEU A 942 -8.79 -29.94 1.21
C LEU A 942 -8.92 -30.30 2.70
N LEU A 943 -7.75 -30.42 3.33
CA LEU A 943 -7.43 -30.85 4.69
C LEU A 943 -6.97 -29.66 5.56
N LEU A 944 -6.84 -28.47 4.97
CA LEU A 944 -6.29 -27.28 5.64
C LEU A 944 -7.03 -25.95 5.40
N LEU A 945 -8.02 -25.86 4.49
CA LEU A 945 -8.78 -24.61 4.31
C LEU A 945 -9.68 -24.33 5.52
N GLU A 946 -9.23 -23.42 6.37
CA GLU A 946 -9.94 -22.87 7.51
C GLU A 946 -10.99 -21.81 7.13
N ARG A 947 -10.94 -21.24 5.92
CA ARG A 947 -11.92 -20.29 5.39
C ARG A 947 -11.85 -20.20 3.86
N ILE A 948 -13.00 -20.30 3.19
CA ILE A 948 -13.23 -19.80 1.82
C ILE A 948 -14.08 -18.52 1.89
N VAL A 949 -13.80 -17.53 1.04
CA VAL A 949 -14.72 -16.44 0.67
C VAL A 949 -14.91 -16.48 -0.85
N ILE A 950 -16.16 -16.30 -1.31
CA ILE A 950 -16.58 -16.35 -2.72
C ILE A 950 -17.53 -15.20 -3.00
N GLY A 951 -17.40 -14.60 -4.18
CA GLY A 951 -18.42 -13.74 -4.80
C GLY A 951 -18.39 -13.91 -6.32
N GLY A 952 -19.55 -13.72 -6.98
CA GLY A 952 -19.68 -13.84 -8.42
C GLY A 952 -19.90 -15.26 -8.94
N LYS A 953 -19.67 -15.46 -10.24
CA LYS A 953 -20.00 -16.69 -11.00
C LYS A 953 -18.97 -17.80 -10.85
N ILE A 954 -18.60 -18.12 -9.61
CA ILE A 954 -17.52 -19.05 -9.30
C ILE A 954 -18.04 -20.49 -9.43
N ASN A 955 -17.57 -21.21 -10.46
CA ASN A 955 -17.90 -22.61 -10.65
C ASN A 955 -17.04 -23.48 -9.71
N LEU A 956 -17.69 -24.13 -8.74
CA LEU A 956 -17.03 -25.04 -7.80
C LEU A 956 -17.25 -26.53 -8.13
N SER A 957 -17.94 -26.90 -9.21
CA SER A 957 -18.23 -28.31 -9.52
C SER A 957 -16.98 -29.15 -9.85
N SER A 958 -15.84 -28.50 -10.10
CA SER A 958 -14.53 -29.14 -10.22
C SER A 958 -13.90 -29.52 -8.87
N LEU A 959 -14.36 -28.94 -7.76
CA LEU A 959 -13.78 -29.15 -6.43
C LEU A 959 -14.47 -30.31 -5.71
N GLN A 960 -13.99 -31.54 -5.96
CA GLN A 960 -14.31 -32.67 -5.10
C GLN A 960 -13.77 -32.40 -3.68
N TYR A 961 -14.67 -32.00 -2.77
CA TYR A 961 -14.26 -31.43 -1.50
C TYR A 961 -13.66 -32.43 -0.51
N GLY A 962 -12.40 -32.20 -0.15
CA GLY A 962 -11.73 -32.89 0.95
C GLY A 962 -12.35 -32.58 2.33
N PRO A 963 -12.18 -33.49 3.31
CA PRO A 963 -12.98 -33.54 4.53
C PRO A 963 -12.50 -32.59 5.66
N SER A 964 -12.24 -31.31 5.38
CA SER A 964 -11.85 -30.35 6.44
C SER A 964 -12.32 -28.90 6.32
N LEU A 965 -13.08 -28.51 5.28
CA LEU A 965 -13.42 -27.10 5.07
C LEU A 965 -14.25 -26.56 6.23
N LYS A 966 -13.64 -26.05 7.31
CA LYS A 966 -14.36 -25.69 8.54
C LYS A 966 -15.18 -24.41 8.40
N LYS A 967 -14.86 -23.53 7.44
CA LYS A 967 -15.61 -22.28 7.23
C LYS A 967 -15.74 -21.94 5.74
N LEU A 968 -16.94 -21.57 5.31
CA LEU A 968 -17.27 -21.17 3.94
C LEU A 968 -18.14 -19.91 4.01
N PHE A 969 -17.81 -18.91 3.19
CA PHE A 969 -18.52 -17.65 3.09
C PHE A 969 -18.82 -17.38 1.61
N ILE A 970 -20.07 -17.54 1.21
CA ILE A 970 -20.58 -17.17 -0.11
C ILE A 970 -21.17 -15.77 0.03
N TYR A 971 -20.82 -14.84 -0.85
CA TYR A 971 -21.35 -13.48 -0.92
C TYR A 971 -21.85 -13.16 -2.33
N ASN A 972 -22.70 -12.15 -2.43
CA ASN A 972 -23.34 -11.67 -3.66
C ASN A 972 -23.87 -12.82 -4.54
N CYS A 973 -24.55 -13.79 -3.91
CA CYS A 973 -25.10 -14.93 -4.62
C CYS A 973 -26.35 -14.49 -5.41
N TRP A 974 -26.37 -14.84 -6.70
CA TRP A 974 -27.45 -14.55 -7.66
C TRP A 974 -27.98 -15.80 -8.38
N GLU A 975 -27.31 -16.94 -8.26
CA GLU A 975 -27.62 -18.18 -8.98
C GLU A 975 -27.89 -19.30 -7.98
N PRO A 976 -28.68 -20.33 -8.32
CA PRO A 976 -28.93 -21.48 -7.44
C PRO A 976 -27.62 -22.11 -6.96
N ILE A 977 -27.47 -22.26 -5.65
CA ILE A 977 -26.32 -22.94 -5.04
C ILE A 977 -26.50 -24.46 -5.27
N PRO A 978 -25.61 -25.14 -6.03
CA PRO A 978 -25.73 -26.56 -6.30
C PRO A 978 -25.69 -27.40 -5.01
N SER A 979 -26.40 -28.53 -5.02
CA SER A 979 -26.56 -29.41 -3.85
C SER A 979 -25.25 -30.03 -3.34
N ASP A 980 -24.26 -30.17 -4.22
CA ASP A 980 -22.91 -30.66 -3.98
C ASP A 980 -21.92 -29.55 -3.56
N MET A 981 -22.29 -28.28 -3.68
CA MET A 981 -21.42 -27.12 -3.42
C MET A 981 -21.01 -26.98 -1.94
N ILE A 982 -21.69 -27.65 -1.00
CA ILE A 982 -21.49 -27.47 0.45
C ILE A 982 -20.88 -28.73 1.10
N PRO A 983 -19.63 -28.70 1.58
CA PRO A 983 -18.94 -29.91 2.05
C PRO A 983 -19.54 -30.52 3.32
N SER A 984 -19.59 -31.84 3.38
CA SER A 984 -20.08 -32.64 4.52
C SER A 984 -19.39 -32.35 5.87
N THR A 985 -18.24 -31.69 5.86
CA THR A 985 -17.40 -31.35 7.03
C THR A 985 -17.44 -29.87 7.44
N LEU A 986 -18.33 -29.09 6.84
CA LEU A 986 -18.45 -27.65 7.05
C LEU A 986 -19.03 -27.27 8.41
N GLU A 987 -18.17 -26.89 9.36
CA GLU A 987 -18.61 -26.40 10.68
C GLU A 987 -19.34 -25.06 10.64
N LYS A 988 -18.99 -24.16 9.69
CA LYS A 988 -19.50 -22.77 9.64
C LYS A 988 -19.78 -22.26 8.22
N LEU A 989 -21.03 -21.93 7.93
CA LEU A 989 -21.48 -21.39 6.64
C LEU A 989 -22.01 -19.96 6.80
N MET A 990 -21.57 -19.07 5.92
CA MET A 990 -22.25 -17.80 5.63
C MET A 990 -22.67 -17.77 4.16
N ILE A 991 -23.89 -17.33 3.89
CA ILE A 991 -24.40 -17.02 2.55
C ILE A 991 -24.93 -15.59 2.59
N SER A 992 -24.49 -14.74 1.67
CA SER A 992 -25.08 -13.42 1.41
C SER A 992 -25.68 -13.42 0.02
N ILE A 993 -27.00 -13.39 -0.03
CA ILE A 993 -27.84 -13.29 -1.22
C ILE A 993 -27.99 -11.80 -1.56
N SER A 994 -27.81 -11.45 -2.83
CA SER A 994 -28.09 -10.11 -3.36
C SER A 994 -29.35 -10.17 -4.22
N ASN A 995 -30.07 -9.03 -4.36
CA ASN A 995 -31.41 -8.95 -4.96
C ASN A 995 -31.59 -9.88 -6.17
N VAL A 996 -32.62 -10.73 -6.07
CA VAL A 996 -32.68 -12.04 -6.72
C VAL A 996 -33.53 -11.97 -7.99
N SER A 997 -32.96 -12.39 -9.12
CA SER A 997 -33.71 -12.82 -10.30
C SER A 997 -34.54 -14.07 -9.97
N GLU A 998 -35.67 -14.29 -10.65
CA GLU A 998 -36.82 -15.16 -10.26
C GLU A 998 -36.59 -16.62 -9.81
N GLY A 999 -35.35 -17.14 -9.78
CA GLY A 999 -34.99 -18.47 -9.30
C GLY A 999 -34.73 -18.57 -7.79
N SER A 1000 -35.04 -19.75 -7.23
CA SER A 1000 -34.67 -20.14 -5.86
C SER A 1000 -33.16 -20.34 -5.72
N ILE A 1001 -32.53 -19.70 -4.73
CA ILE A 1001 -31.08 -19.77 -4.47
C ILE A 1001 -30.73 -20.85 -3.43
N LEU A 1002 -31.62 -21.08 -2.46
CA LEU A 1002 -31.43 -22.00 -1.34
C LEU A 1002 -32.12 -23.36 -1.55
N GLY A 1003 -33.11 -23.46 -2.42
CA GLY A 1003 -34.00 -24.64 -2.52
C GLY A 1003 -33.34 -25.95 -2.99
N GLN A 1004 -32.11 -25.89 -3.51
CA GLN A 1004 -31.31 -27.08 -3.85
C GLN A 1004 -30.28 -27.45 -2.76
N ILE A 1005 -30.10 -26.62 -1.72
CA ILE A 1005 -29.04 -26.80 -0.73
C ILE A 1005 -29.39 -27.91 0.27
N VAL A 1006 -28.48 -28.88 0.42
CA VAL A 1006 -28.48 -29.81 1.54
C VAL A 1006 -27.46 -29.33 2.58
N PHE A 1007 -27.92 -28.86 3.74
CA PHE A 1007 -27.00 -28.44 4.80
C PHE A 1007 -26.33 -29.66 5.47
N PRO A 1008 -25.00 -29.64 5.65
CA PRO A 1008 -24.27 -30.80 6.15
C PRO A 1008 -24.44 -30.99 7.67
N PRO A 1009 -24.43 -32.25 8.17
CA PRO A 1009 -24.67 -32.56 9.59
C PRO A 1009 -23.54 -32.10 10.54
N SER A 1010 -22.44 -31.58 10.01
CA SER A 1010 -21.36 -30.94 10.79
C SER A 1010 -21.59 -29.44 11.06
N LEU A 1011 -22.63 -28.84 10.50
CA LEU A 1011 -22.83 -27.38 10.47
C LEU A 1011 -23.27 -26.79 11.82
N THR A 1012 -22.28 -26.44 12.65
CA THR A 1012 -22.52 -25.78 13.95
C THR A 1012 -22.88 -24.30 13.86
N HIS A 1013 -22.56 -23.59 12.77
CA HIS A 1013 -22.88 -22.17 12.59
C HIS A 1013 -23.41 -21.88 11.17
N LEU A 1014 -24.62 -21.32 11.06
CA LEU A 1014 -25.20 -20.85 9.80
C LEU A 1014 -25.46 -19.35 9.88
N THR A 1015 -25.22 -18.62 8.81
CA THR A 1015 -25.63 -17.22 8.65
C THR A 1015 -26.09 -16.94 7.23
N ILE A 1016 -27.38 -16.65 7.03
CA ILE A 1016 -27.93 -16.24 5.74
C ILE A 1016 -28.32 -14.75 5.84
N LEU A 1017 -27.94 -13.98 4.82
CA LEU A 1017 -28.20 -12.55 4.66
C LEU A 1017 -28.84 -12.34 3.29
N GLY A 1018 -29.82 -11.43 3.15
CA GLY A 1018 -30.27 -10.95 1.84
C GLY A 1018 -31.78 -10.87 1.65
N SER A 1019 -32.21 -10.59 0.42
CA SER A 1019 -33.61 -10.59 0.03
C SER A 1019 -34.03 -11.96 -0.49
N LEU A 1020 -34.86 -12.67 0.29
CA LEU A 1020 -35.64 -13.79 -0.20
C LEU A 1020 -36.94 -13.21 -0.78
N SER A 1021 -36.89 -12.84 -2.06
CA SER A 1021 -37.98 -12.18 -2.79
C SER A 1021 -38.77 -13.10 -3.72
N GLY A 1022 -38.39 -14.39 -3.83
CA GLY A 1022 -39.19 -15.41 -4.49
C GLY A 1022 -40.37 -15.84 -3.62
N HIS A 1023 -41.57 -15.97 -4.21
CA HIS A 1023 -42.82 -16.08 -3.44
C HIS A 1023 -43.02 -17.39 -2.66
N ASP A 1024 -42.44 -18.51 -3.14
CA ASP A 1024 -42.68 -19.86 -2.59
C ASP A 1024 -41.39 -20.67 -2.38
N GLU A 1025 -40.25 -20.02 -2.09
CA GLU A 1025 -38.97 -20.73 -1.90
C GLU A 1025 -38.99 -21.60 -0.62
N PRO A 1026 -38.91 -22.95 -0.74
CA PRO A 1026 -38.93 -23.82 0.43
C PRO A 1026 -37.57 -23.77 1.13
N PHE A 1027 -37.57 -23.32 2.40
CA PHE A 1027 -36.35 -23.25 3.18
C PHE A 1027 -35.85 -24.68 3.53
N PRO A 1028 -34.62 -25.07 3.14
CA PRO A 1028 -34.14 -26.44 3.34
C PRO A 1028 -33.95 -26.79 4.84
N PRO A 1029 -34.14 -28.07 5.22
CA PRO A 1029 -34.14 -28.49 6.62
C PRO A 1029 -32.80 -28.19 7.31
N LEU A 1030 -32.87 -27.59 8.50
CA LEU A 1030 -31.70 -27.25 9.30
C LEU A 1030 -31.11 -28.49 10.00
N PRO A 1031 -29.77 -28.63 10.06
CA PRO A 1031 -29.13 -29.76 10.72
C PRO A 1031 -29.16 -29.62 12.24
N GLU A 1032 -29.42 -30.72 12.96
CA GLU A 1032 -29.55 -30.72 14.43
C GLU A 1032 -28.28 -30.29 15.18
N SER A 1033 -27.10 -30.35 14.55
CA SER A 1033 -25.82 -29.89 15.12
C SER A 1033 -25.66 -28.36 15.21
N LEU A 1034 -26.63 -27.60 14.70
CA LEU A 1034 -26.56 -26.15 14.58
C LEU A 1034 -26.62 -25.45 15.95
N VAL A 1035 -25.47 -24.95 16.42
CA VAL A 1035 -25.32 -24.21 17.69
C VAL A 1035 -25.62 -22.72 17.53
N LYS A 1036 -25.38 -22.15 16.35
CA LYS A 1036 -25.68 -20.74 16.02
C LYS A 1036 -26.36 -20.60 14.66
N LEU A 1037 -27.51 -19.93 14.63
CA LEU A 1037 -28.23 -19.52 13.44
C LEU A 1037 -28.33 -18.00 13.39
N LYS A 1038 -28.08 -17.41 12.22
CA LYS A 1038 -28.46 -16.04 11.91
C LYS A 1038 -29.18 -15.98 10.56
N LEU A 1039 -30.35 -15.36 10.52
CA LEU A 1039 -31.10 -15.05 9.31
C LEU A 1039 -31.33 -13.54 9.27
N GLU A 1040 -31.03 -12.89 8.14
CA GLU A 1040 -31.30 -11.46 7.91
C GLU A 1040 -32.03 -11.37 6.56
N ILE A 1041 -33.38 -11.34 6.62
CA ILE A 1041 -34.30 -11.61 5.51
C ILE A 1041 -35.04 -10.34 5.09
N ASN A 1042 -34.84 -9.90 3.86
CA ASN A 1042 -35.51 -8.73 3.29
C ASN A 1042 -36.73 -9.16 2.46
N SER A 1043 -37.73 -9.79 3.11
CA SER A 1043 -39.02 -10.11 2.46
C SER A 1043 -40.02 -8.97 2.64
N THR A 1044 -40.78 -8.70 1.59
CA THR A 1044 -41.93 -7.79 1.57
C THR A 1044 -43.26 -8.53 1.40
N ALA A 1045 -43.24 -9.86 1.26
CA ALA A 1045 -44.43 -10.67 1.02
C ALA A 1045 -45.12 -11.04 2.35
N SER A 1046 -46.43 -10.82 2.43
CA SER A 1046 -47.25 -10.98 3.65
C SER A 1046 -47.97 -12.34 3.73
N HIS A 1047 -47.35 -13.42 3.25
CA HIS A 1047 -47.96 -14.75 3.22
C HIS A 1047 -47.29 -15.72 4.19
N HIS A 1048 -48.05 -16.75 4.61
CA HIS A 1048 -47.70 -17.62 5.72
C HIS A 1048 -46.47 -18.49 5.42
N SER A 1049 -45.28 -17.99 5.74
CA SER A 1049 -44.04 -18.79 5.67
C SER A 1049 -44.15 -20.00 6.59
N THR A 1050 -44.12 -21.21 6.02
CA THR A 1050 -44.09 -22.48 6.77
C THR A 1050 -43.06 -22.40 7.90
N ILE A 1051 -43.49 -22.69 9.13
CA ILE A 1051 -42.65 -22.50 10.32
C ILE A 1051 -41.43 -23.42 10.25
N MET A 1052 -40.28 -22.84 9.90
CA MET A 1052 -38.99 -23.52 9.83
C MET A 1052 -38.65 -24.12 11.20
N SER A 1053 -38.54 -25.44 11.27
CA SER A 1053 -38.19 -26.16 12.48
C SER A 1053 -36.77 -25.79 12.94
N LEU A 1054 -36.63 -25.43 14.22
CA LEU A 1054 -35.36 -25.01 14.81
C LEU A 1054 -34.64 -26.19 15.49
N PRO A 1055 -33.34 -26.41 15.20
CA PRO A 1055 -32.50 -27.41 15.86
C PRO A 1055 -32.49 -27.36 17.39
N ARG A 1056 -32.59 -28.51 18.05
CA ARG A 1056 -32.69 -28.67 19.51
C ARG A 1056 -31.42 -28.24 20.26
N HIS A 1057 -30.28 -28.27 19.58
CA HIS A 1057 -28.98 -27.87 20.14
C HIS A 1057 -28.64 -26.39 19.92
N LEU A 1058 -29.56 -25.61 19.34
CA LEU A 1058 -29.37 -24.19 19.05
C LEU A 1058 -29.20 -23.38 20.34
N LYS A 1059 -28.01 -22.77 20.50
CA LYS A 1059 -27.68 -21.88 21.63
C LYS A 1059 -27.81 -20.40 21.29
N LYS A 1060 -27.72 -20.03 20.01
CA LYS A 1060 -27.77 -18.64 19.55
C LYS A 1060 -28.63 -18.49 18.30
N LEU A 1061 -29.76 -17.82 18.41
CA LEU A 1061 -30.65 -17.47 17.31
C LEU A 1061 -30.57 -15.95 17.05
N ALA A 1062 -30.42 -15.55 15.79
CA ALA A 1062 -30.47 -14.16 15.38
C ALA A 1062 -31.36 -13.98 14.14
N LEU A 1063 -32.61 -13.59 14.33
CA LEU A 1063 -33.58 -13.28 13.27
C LEU A 1063 -33.63 -11.76 13.05
N LYS A 1064 -33.45 -11.34 11.81
CA LYS A 1064 -33.54 -9.95 11.41
C LYS A 1064 -34.32 -9.81 10.12
N TYR A 1065 -34.98 -8.68 9.96
CA TYR A 1065 -35.65 -8.26 8.73
C TYR A 1065 -35.16 -6.86 8.35
N ALA A 1066 -35.12 -6.48 7.08
CA ALA A 1066 -34.69 -5.11 6.73
C ALA A 1066 -35.76 -4.03 6.96
N PHE A 1067 -37.03 -4.42 7.02
CA PHE A 1067 -38.19 -3.52 7.05
C PHE A 1067 -39.21 -3.97 8.10
N GLU A 1068 -40.11 -3.07 8.51
CA GLU A 1068 -41.20 -3.40 9.45
C GLU A 1068 -42.29 -4.22 8.74
N VAL A 1069 -42.08 -5.53 8.66
CA VAL A 1069 -43.10 -6.47 8.20
C VAL A 1069 -44.13 -6.67 9.31
N GLN A 1070 -45.41 -6.43 9.01
CA GLN A 1070 -46.50 -6.91 9.85
C GLN A 1070 -46.63 -8.42 9.62
N CYS A 1071 -46.06 -9.20 10.54
CA CYS A 1071 -46.11 -10.64 10.51
C CYS A 1071 -47.12 -11.10 11.55
N GLU A 1072 -48.15 -11.81 11.13
CA GLU A 1072 -49.04 -12.51 12.05
C GLU A 1072 -48.26 -13.58 12.84
N ASP A 1073 -48.72 -13.80 14.06
CA ASP A 1073 -48.15 -14.54 15.19
C ASP A 1073 -47.08 -15.60 14.87
N PHE A 1074 -45.82 -15.18 14.91
CA PHE A 1074 -44.66 -16.08 14.91
C PHE A 1074 -44.45 -16.69 16.31
N ASP A 1075 -45.35 -17.60 16.68
CA ASP A 1075 -45.31 -18.22 17.99
C ASP A 1075 -44.19 -19.28 18.12
N LEU A 1076 -43.16 -18.91 18.89
CA LEU A 1076 -42.10 -19.84 19.28
C LEU A 1076 -42.58 -20.94 20.24
N SER A 1077 -43.73 -20.78 20.90
CA SER A 1077 -44.22 -21.74 21.91
C SER A 1077 -44.64 -23.10 21.33
N GLN A 1078 -45.09 -23.13 20.06
CA GLN A 1078 -45.38 -24.38 19.36
C GLN A 1078 -44.12 -25.21 19.06
N SER A 1079 -42.94 -24.57 19.01
CA SER A 1079 -41.67 -25.30 18.99
C SER A 1079 -41.34 -25.76 20.40
N ASN A 1080 -41.34 -27.08 20.63
CA ASN A 1080 -41.01 -27.71 21.92
C ASN A 1080 -39.77 -27.05 22.55
N TYR A 1081 -39.99 -26.25 23.61
CA TYR A 1081 -39.06 -25.22 24.12
C TYR A 1081 -37.59 -25.60 24.00
N LEU A 1082 -36.87 -24.92 23.09
CA LEU A 1082 -35.43 -25.11 22.88
C LEU A 1082 -34.66 -24.85 24.19
N PRO A 1083 -34.23 -25.89 24.92
CA PRO A 1083 -33.81 -25.71 26.31
C PRO A 1083 -32.45 -25.01 26.39
N ASN A 1084 -31.67 -25.09 25.31
CA ASN A 1084 -30.29 -24.62 25.20
C ASN A 1084 -30.15 -23.15 24.75
N LEU A 1085 -31.25 -22.44 24.44
CA LEU A 1085 -31.20 -21.17 23.71
C LEU A 1085 -30.78 -19.96 24.58
N GLU A 1086 -29.46 -19.81 24.79
CA GLU A 1086 -28.88 -18.76 25.63
C GLU A 1086 -28.90 -17.35 25.01
N THR A 1087 -28.89 -17.22 23.68
CA THR A 1087 -28.86 -15.93 22.98
C THR A 1087 -29.98 -15.83 21.95
N ILE A 1088 -30.79 -14.78 22.04
CA ILE A 1088 -31.86 -14.46 21.10
C ILE A 1088 -31.68 -13.03 20.62
N ASP A 1089 -31.60 -12.83 19.32
CA ASP A 1089 -31.56 -11.52 18.67
C ASP A 1089 -32.71 -11.45 17.66
N ILE A 1090 -33.72 -10.63 17.93
CA ILE A 1090 -34.86 -10.38 17.05
C ILE A 1090 -34.85 -8.90 16.67
N SER A 1091 -34.61 -8.62 15.38
CA SER A 1091 -34.60 -7.25 14.85
C SER A 1091 -35.73 -7.03 13.86
N TYR A 1092 -36.36 -5.86 13.94
CA TYR A 1092 -37.38 -5.31 13.02
C TYR A 1092 -38.72 -6.08 12.90
N LYS A 1093 -38.90 -7.20 13.63
CA LYS A 1093 -40.17 -7.93 13.64
C LYS A 1093 -41.15 -7.37 14.67
N LYS A 1094 -42.38 -7.09 14.23
CA LYS A 1094 -43.54 -6.73 15.03
C LYS A 1094 -44.39 -8.00 15.23
N GLY A 1095 -44.70 -8.37 16.47
CA GLY A 1095 -45.45 -9.59 16.77
C GLY A 1095 -45.31 -10.01 18.24
N PHE A 1096 -45.99 -11.10 18.61
CA PHE A 1096 -45.89 -11.72 19.93
C PHE A 1096 -44.61 -12.58 20.02
N PHE A 1097 -43.93 -12.54 21.16
CA PHE A 1097 -42.74 -13.38 21.40
C PHE A 1097 -42.77 -13.99 22.80
N THR A 1098 -42.91 -15.30 22.85
CA THR A 1098 -42.62 -16.13 24.02
C THR A 1098 -41.12 -16.46 24.01
N PHE A 1099 -40.40 -16.10 25.07
CA PHE A 1099 -38.95 -16.32 25.17
C PHE A 1099 -38.63 -17.52 26.08
N PRO A 1100 -37.81 -18.49 25.65
CA PRO A 1100 -37.38 -19.61 26.48
C PRO A 1100 -36.73 -19.17 27.81
N PRO A 1101 -37.03 -19.85 28.94
CA PRO A 1101 -36.48 -19.52 30.26
C PRO A 1101 -34.94 -19.46 30.34
N SER A 1102 -34.23 -20.17 29.45
CA SER A 1102 -32.77 -20.22 29.38
C SER A 1102 -32.11 -19.01 28.68
N THR A 1103 -32.89 -18.08 28.13
CA THR A 1103 -32.38 -16.86 27.47
C THR A 1103 -31.56 -16.02 28.45
N LYS A 1104 -30.27 -15.82 28.16
CA LYS A 1104 -29.32 -15.00 28.96
C LYS A 1104 -29.01 -13.66 28.31
N TYR A 1105 -28.94 -13.66 26.98
CA TYR A 1105 -28.64 -12.52 26.12
C TYR A 1105 -29.81 -12.31 25.17
N LEU A 1106 -30.63 -11.29 25.43
CA LEU A 1106 -31.74 -10.92 24.57
C LEU A 1106 -31.39 -9.63 23.79
N SER A 1107 -31.79 -9.57 22.52
CA SER A 1107 -31.73 -8.36 21.70
C SER A 1107 -33.06 -8.21 20.96
N ILE A 1108 -33.68 -7.04 21.07
CA ILE A 1108 -35.02 -6.75 20.55
C ILE A 1108 -35.05 -5.39 19.86
N THR A 1109 -35.90 -5.22 18.84
CA THR A 1109 -36.24 -3.89 18.31
C THR A 1109 -37.43 -3.30 19.06
N LEU A 1110 -37.34 -2.01 19.41
CA LEU A 1110 -38.43 -1.22 19.97
C LEU A 1110 -38.92 -0.22 18.91
N ILE A 1111 -40.22 -0.25 18.61
CA ILE A 1111 -40.86 0.60 17.59
C ILE A 1111 -41.90 1.49 18.27
N HIS A 1112 -41.85 2.80 18.01
CA HIS A 1112 -42.82 3.74 18.57
C HIS A 1112 -44.16 3.66 17.82
N LYS A 1113 -45.23 3.31 18.52
CA LYS A 1113 -46.55 3.05 17.90
C LYS A 1113 -47.32 4.31 17.49
N ASP A 1114 -47.11 5.44 18.17
CA ASP A 1114 -47.78 6.72 17.87
C ASP A 1114 -46.94 7.63 16.97
N GLN A 1115 -47.47 8.03 15.81
CA GLN A 1115 -46.89 9.10 14.98
C GLN A 1115 -47.49 10.49 15.28
N GLN A 1116 -48.02 10.69 16.49
CA GLN A 1116 -48.58 11.99 16.90
C GLN A 1116 -47.47 13.07 16.93
N LYS A 1117 -47.48 13.95 15.93
CA LYS A 1117 -46.32 14.77 15.49
C LYS A 1117 -45.66 15.66 16.56
N ASN A 1118 -46.32 15.91 17.69
CA ASN A 1118 -45.86 16.87 18.71
C ASN A 1118 -45.45 16.20 20.04
N CYS A 1119 -45.52 14.88 20.15
CA CYS A 1119 -45.18 14.15 21.37
C CYS A 1119 -43.76 13.55 21.28
N LEU A 1120 -42.99 13.70 22.37
CA LEU A 1120 -41.67 13.09 22.54
C LEU A 1120 -41.80 11.55 22.55
N PRO A 1121 -41.18 10.80 21.62
CA PRO A 1121 -41.35 9.36 21.52
C PRO A 1121 -40.92 8.63 22.80
N ILE A 1122 -41.78 7.77 23.35
CA ILE A 1122 -41.52 6.96 24.55
C ILE A 1122 -41.35 5.50 24.13
N TYR A 1123 -40.11 5.02 24.14
CA TYR A 1123 -39.80 3.62 23.91
C TYR A 1123 -39.96 2.84 25.22
N SER A 1124 -40.83 1.82 25.18
CA SER A 1124 -41.18 0.96 26.30
C SER A 1124 -41.15 -0.50 25.84
N ILE A 1125 -40.65 -1.38 26.71
CA ILE A 1125 -40.61 -2.82 26.48
C ILE A 1125 -42.01 -3.40 26.58
N ALA A 1126 -42.84 -2.93 27.54
CA ALA A 1126 -44.25 -3.31 27.60
C ALA A 1126 -45.05 -2.91 26.34
N THR A 1127 -44.68 -1.81 25.66
CA THR A 1127 -45.33 -1.47 24.38
C THR A 1127 -44.90 -2.36 23.21
N SER A 1128 -43.76 -3.06 23.32
CA SER A 1128 -43.19 -3.91 22.27
C SER A 1128 -43.41 -5.41 22.51
N LEU A 1129 -43.59 -5.83 23.77
CA LEU A 1129 -43.92 -7.19 24.17
C LEU A 1129 -45.37 -7.25 24.67
N THR A 1130 -46.28 -7.84 23.91
CA THR A 1130 -47.66 -8.05 24.37
C THR A 1130 -47.69 -9.12 25.45
N ILE A 1131 -47.84 -8.70 26.71
CA ILE A 1131 -48.02 -9.62 27.85
C ILE A 1131 -49.40 -10.29 27.71
N PRO A 1132 -49.50 -11.64 27.71
CA PRO A 1132 -50.79 -12.35 27.64
C PRO A 1132 -51.70 -11.96 28.81
N LYS A 1133 -52.95 -11.59 28.53
CA LYS A 1133 -53.89 -11.09 29.54
C LYS A 1133 -54.60 -12.19 30.32
N ASP A 1134 -54.66 -13.39 29.75
CA ASP A 1134 -55.64 -14.42 30.17
C ASP A 1134 -55.11 -15.38 31.26
N ILE A 1135 -53.89 -15.14 31.77
CA ILE A 1135 -53.31 -15.88 32.91
C ILE A 1135 -53.86 -15.31 34.23
N ASN A 1136 -55.16 -15.48 34.45
CA ASN A 1136 -55.90 -14.79 35.51
C ASN A 1136 -56.07 -15.61 36.82
N ASP A 1137 -55.66 -16.90 36.82
CA ASP A 1137 -55.88 -17.82 37.94
C ASP A 1137 -54.62 -18.20 38.74
N GLN A 1138 -54.63 -17.81 40.02
CA GLN A 1138 -54.12 -18.56 41.17
C GLN A 1138 -52.60 -18.80 41.37
N SER A 1139 -51.70 -17.98 40.81
CA SER A 1139 -50.34 -17.87 41.38
C SER A 1139 -49.78 -16.44 41.40
N GLN A 1140 -49.81 -15.81 42.59
CA GLN A 1140 -49.35 -14.43 42.81
C GLN A 1140 -47.82 -14.28 42.96
N GLN A 1141 -47.02 -15.02 42.17
CA GLN A 1141 -45.59 -14.72 42.05
C GLN A 1141 -45.39 -13.55 41.07
N GLN A 1142 -44.43 -12.67 41.38
CA GLN A 1142 -44.24 -11.42 40.63
C GLN A 1142 -43.88 -11.70 39.17
N GLN A 1143 -44.79 -11.36 38.24
CA GLN A 1143 -44.59 -11.58 36.81
C GLN A 1143 -43.41 -10.73 36.29
N GLN A 1144 -42.31 -11.40 35.94
CA GLN A 1144 -41.19 -10.81 35.23
C GLN A 1144 -41.51 -10.74 33.73
N TRP A 1145 -41.19 -9.62 33.08
CA TRP A 1145 -41.53 -9.40 31.67
C TRP A 1145 -40.54 -10.03 30.69
N LEU A 1146 -39.37 -10.42 31.18
CA LEU A 1146 -38.32 -11.13 30.45
C LEU A 1146 -37.98 -12.44 31.20
N PRO A 1147 -37.42 -13.46 30.54
CA PRO A 1147 -36.96 -14.68 31.19
C PRO A 1147 -36.02 -14.39 32.36
N ILE A 1148 -36.20 -15.11 33.48
CA ILE A 1148 -35.48 -14.91 34.74
C ILE A 1148 -33.94 -14.92 34.60
N ASN A 1149 -33.41 -15.62 33.59
CA ASN A 1149 -31.98 -15.70 33.29
C ASN A 1149 -31.44 -14.54 32.41
N THR A 1150 -32.30 -13.66 31.90
CA THR A 1150 -31.91 -12.56 30.99
C THR A 1150 -31.13 -11.50 31.76
N THR A 1151 -29.80 -11.58 31.65
CA THR A 1151 -28.85 -10.68 32.32
C THR A 1151 -28.33 -9.60 31.39
N HIS A 1152 -28.39 -9.82 30.08
CA HIS A 1152 -27.99 -8.87 29.06
C HIS A 1152 -29.17 -8.60 28.13
N LEU A 1153 -29.54 -7.33 27.97
CA LEU A 1153 -30.54 -6.88 27.01
C LEU A 1153 -29.89 -5.90 26.01
N THR A 1154 -30.28 -5.98 24.75
CA THR A 1154 -29.91 -5.02 23.71
C THR A 1154 -31.16 -4.49 23.01
N CYS A 1155 -31.50 -3.23 23.26
CA CYS A 1155 -32.64 -2.56 22.64
C CYS A 1155 -32.19 -1.83 21.37
N ARG A 1156 -32.74 -2.19 20.22
CA ARG A 1156 -32.56 -1.45 18.96
C ARG A 1156 -33.69 -0.44 18.80
N ILE A 1157 -33.33 0.83 18.75
CA ILE A 1157 -34.27 1.94 18.64
C ILE A 1157 -34.16 2.57 17.26
N PHE A 1158 -35.27 2.59 16.54
CA PHE A 1158 -35.43 3.31 15.28
C PHE A 1158 -36.20 4.58 15.59
N CYS A 1159 -35.50 5.73 15.52
CA CYS A 1159 -36.07 7.03 15.79
C CYS A 1159 -35.72 7.99 14.65
N THR A 1160 -36.75 8.56 14.03
CA THR A 1160 -36.60 9.64 13.04
C THR A 1160 -36.48 11.02 13.69
N GLN A 1161 -36.92 11.15 14.95
CA GLN A 1161 -36.80 12.36 15.74
C GLN A 1161 -35.45 12.42 16.45
N ALA A 1162 -34.90 13.62 16.63
CA ALA A 1162 -33.67 13.79 17.38
C ALA A 1162 -33.85 13.45 18.87
N LYS A 1163 -34.98 13.87 19.46
CA LYS A 1163 -35.30 13.67 20.87
C LYS A 1163 -36.19 12.44 21.07
N TRP A 1164 -35.91 11.65 22.10
CA TRP A 1164 -36.78 10.55 22.55
C TRP A 1164 -36.55 10.22 24.04
N SER A 1165 -37.38 9.34 24.59
CA SER A 1165 -37.29 8.82 25.96
C SER A 1165 -37.39 7.31 25.98
N PHE A 1166 -36.74 6.66 26.94
CA PHE A 1166 -36.85 5.23 27.21
C PHE A 1166 -37.22 4.97 28.67
N ARG A 1167 -38.15 4.04 28.91
CA ARG A 1167 -38.60 3.66 30.27
C ARG A 1167 -37.57 2.74 30.94
N LEU A 1168 -36.70 3.32 31.76
CA LEU A 1168 -35.69 2.53 32.50
C LEU A 1168 -36.30 1.81 33.72
N ASP A 1169 -37.36 2.34 34.33
CA ASP A 1169 -38.04 1.67 35.45
C ASP A 1169 -38.56 0.28 35.07
N GLU A 1170 -38.96 0.07 33.81
CA GLU A 1170 -39.36 -1.24 33.29
C GLU A 1170 -38.24 -2.28 33.39
N ILE A 1171 -37.00 -1.89 33.06
CA ILE A 1171 -35.81 -2.72 33.23
C ILE A 1171 -35.53 -2.99 34.70
N ILE A 1172 -35.57 -1.95 35.53
CA ILE A 1172 -35.20 -2.04 36.94
C ILE A 1172 -36.17 -2.95 37.70
N ASN A 1173 -37.48 -2.78 37.47
CA ASN A 1173 -38.53 -3.35 38.31
C ASN A 1173 -39.00 -4.73 37.84
N HIS A 1174 -38.99 -5.01 36.53
CA HIS A 1174 -39.65 -6.19 35.95
C HIS A 1174 -38.69 -7.19 35.26
N THR A 1175 -37.38 -7.02 35.42
CA THR A 1175 -36.36 -7.88 34.79
C THR A 1175 -35.15 -8.14 35.70
N ASN A 1176 -34.34 -9.15 35.38
CA ASN A 1176 -33.04 -9.41 36.03
C ASN A 1176 -31.83 -8.81 35.26
N VAL A 1177 -32.07 -7.92 34.30
CA VAL A 1177 -31.02 -7.35 33.45
C VAL A 1177 -29.97 -6.62 34.28
N ARG A 1178 -28.71 -6.93 34.02
CA ARG A 1178 -27.50 -6.31 34.60
C ARG A 1178 -26.71 -5.49 33.57
N TYR A 1179 -26.90 -5.77 32.28
CA TYR A 1179 -26.27 -5.02 31.19
C TYR A 1179 -27.31 -4.67 30.13
N LEU A 1180 -27.46 -3.39 29.83
CA LEU A 1180 -28.41 -2.85 28.85
C LEU A 1180 -27.63 -2.13 27.76
N SER A 1181 -27.60 -2.67 26.54
CA SER A 1181 -27.17 -1.93 25.35
C SER A 1181 -28.37 -1.25 24.70
N ILE A 1182 -28.21 -0.01 24.25
CA ILE A 1182 -29.19 0.69 23.42
C ILE A 1182 -28.48 1.07 22.12
N ILE A 1183 -28.91 0.46 21.00
CA ILE A 1183 -28.37 0.72 19.67
C ILE A 1183 -29.39 1.57 18.91
N ILE A 1184 -29.02 2.82 18.66
CA ILE A 1184 -29.87 3.84 18.03
C ILE A 1184 -29.50 3.92 16.56
N PHE A 1185 -30.48 3.67 15.69
CA PHE A 1185 -30.33 3.77 14.25
C PHE A 1185 -30.87 5.11 13.78
N TYR A 1186 -29.95 6.06 13.62
CA TYR A 1186 -30.14 7.36 12.99
C TYR A 1186 -29.10 7.50 11.85
N SER A 1187 -28.88 8.71 11.32
CA SER A 1187 -27.87 8.98 10.27
C SER A 1187 -26.44 8.52 10.63
N LYS A 1188 -26.15 8.31 11.92
CA LYS A 1188 -25.00 7.54 12.42
C LYS A 1188 -25.47 6.57 13.51
N THR A 1189 -25.14 5.28 13.36
CA THR A 1189 -25.47 4.25 14.36
C THR A 1189 -24.73 4.51 15.66
N THR A 1190 -25.47 4.73 16.75
CA THR A 1190 -24.91 4.99 18.09
C THR A 1190 -25.17 3.79 19.00
N ASN A 1191 -24.19 3.35 19.79
CA ASN A 1191 -24.31 2.23 20.72
C ASN A 1191 -23.93 2.65 22.13
N LEU A 1192 -24.93 2.71 23.01
CA LEU A 1192 -24.82 3.02 24.43
C LEU A 1192 -24.83 1.71 25.22
N GLN A 1193 -24.02 1.57 26.28
CA GLN A 1193 -23.89 0.33 27.04
C GLN A 1193 -23.90 0.58 28.53
N PHE A 1194 -25.03 0.36 29.20
CA PHE A 1194 -25.18 0.52 30.64
C PHE A 1194 -24.92 -0.79 31.39
N SER A 1195 -24.32 -0.69 32.58
CA SER A 1195 -24.40 -1.68 33.66
C SER A 1195 -25.39 -1.20 34.73
N ILE A 1196 -26.20 -2.12 35.25
CA ILE A 1196 -27.28 -1.89 36.21
C ILE A 1196 -27.07 -2.84 37.40
N GLN A 1197 -26.93 -2.27 38.60
CA GLN A 1197 -26.70 -3.01 39.84
C GLN A 1197 -27.70 -2.55 40.90
N ARG A 1198 -28.62 -3.45 41.25
CA ARG A 1198 -29.52 -3.31 42.40
C ARG A 1198 -28.69 -3.42 43.68
N LEU A 1199 -28.89 -2.50 44.62
CA LEU A 1199 -28.10 -2.39 45.87
C LEU A 1199 -28.85 -2.97 47.07
N ASP A 1200 -30.17 -3.15 46.94
CA ASP A 1200 -31.10 -3.73 47.91
C ASP A 1200 -32.06 -4.72 47.22
N SER A 1201 -32.83 -5.47 48.02
CA SER A 1201 -33.74 -6.53 47.54
C SER A 1201 -35.14 -6.03 47.16
N ASP A 1202 -35.51 -4.80 47.54
CA ASP A 1202 -36.74 -4.12 47.11
C ASP A 1202 -36.54 -3.27 45.84
N ASN A 1203 -35.34 -3.29 45.24
CA ASN A 1203 -34.89 -2.48 44.10
C ASN A 1203 -34.94 -0.96 44.34
N ARG A 1204 -35.06 -0.53 45.60
CA ARG A 1204 -35.22 0.85 45.98
C ARG A 1204 -33.98 1.69 45.69
N ASN A 1205 -32.78 1.13 45.69
CA ASN A 1205 -31.55 1.83 45.32
C ASN A 1205 -30.79 1.06 44.24
N VAL A 1206 -30.52 1.71 43.10
CA VAL A 1206 -29.94 1.06 41.92
C VAL A 1206 -28.85 1.92 41.31
N LEU A 1207 -27.62 1.39 41.24
CA LEU A 1207 -26.52 2.00 40.52
C LEU A 1207 -26.66 1.71 39.02
N VAL A 1208 -26.65 2.75 38.20
CA VAL A 1208 -26.69 2.68 36.73
C VAL A 1208 -25.49 3.45 36.19
N LEU A 1209 -24.69 2.85 35.29
CA LEU A 1209 -23.48 3.46 34.72
C LEU A 1209 -23.33 3.07 33.24
N GLU A 1210 -23.15 4.03 32.33
CA GLU A 1210 -22.74 3.81 30.94
C GLU A 1210 -21.23 3.47 30.88
N ARG A 1211 -20.84 2.46 30.12
CA ARG A 1211 -19.53 1.78 30.22
C ARG A 1211 -18.42 2.29 29.32
N GLN A 1212 -18.74 3.01 28.23
CA GLN A 1212 -17.73 3.61 27.35
C GLN A 1212 -17.31 4.99 27.84
N SER A 1213 -18.25 5.67 28.49
CA SER A 1213 -18.19 7.08 28.81
C SER A 1213 -18.12 7.32 30.33
N MET A 1214 -18.75 6.46 31.15
CA MET A 1214 -18.85 6.51 32.62
C MET A 1214 -19.99 7.38 33.19
N THR A 1215 -21.00 7.76 32.40
CA THR A 1215 -22.16 8.54 32.89
C THR A 1215 -23.14 7.69 33.68
N GLY A 1216 -23.56 8.17 34.86
CA GLY A 1216 -24.63 7.56 35.62
C GLY A 1216 -24.60 7.95 37.10
N GLY A 1217 -25.20 7.13 37.95
CA GLY A 1217 -25.32 7.37 39.39
C GLY A 1217 -26.19 6.35 40.10
N ILE A 1218 -26.42 6.57 41.40
CA ILE A 1218 -27.38 5.79 42.19
C ILE A 1218 -28.75 6.45 42.07
N ILE A 1219 -29.73 5.68 41.61
CA ILE A 1219 -31.15 6.06 41.54
C ILE A 1219 -31.84 5.49 42.77
N THR A 1220 -32.34 6.36 43.64
CA THR A 1220 -33.26 5.96 44.73
C THR A 1220 -34.70 6.09 44.23
N GLN A 1221 -35.41 4.98 44.12
CA GLN A 1221 -36.80 4.96 43.67
C GLN A 1221 -37.76 5.47 44.74
N ARG A 1222 -38.77 6.24 44.33
CA ARG A 1222 -39.87 6.66 45.20
C ARG A 1222 -41.07 5.73 45.01
N ARG A 1223 -41.47 5.05 46.08
CA ARG A 1223 -42.69 4.25 46.13
C ARG A 1223 -43.91 5.17 46.27
N ILE A 1224 -44.93 4.93 45.45
CA ILE A 1224 -46.18 5.68 45.47
C ILE A 1224 -47.02 5.19 46.64
N SER A 1225 -47.21 6.03 47.65
CA SER A 1225 -48.08 5.78 48.80
C SER A 1225 -49.49 6.32 48.51
N ASN A 1226 -50.42 5.43 48.11
CA ASN A 1226 -51.81 5.77 47.83
C ASN A 1226 -52.59 6.11 49.12
N THR A 1227 -52.37 7.31 49.66
CA THR A 1227 -53.02 7.83 50.88
C THR A 1227 -54.23 8.70 50.53
N ASN A 1228 -55.33 8.05 50.15
CA ASN A 1228 -56.71 8.56 50.20
C ASN A 1228 -57.55 7.37 50.69
N ILE A 1229 -57.87 7.26 51.99
CA ILE A 1229 -58.91 7.99 52.73
C ILE A 1229 -60.33 7.60 52.25
N ASN A 1230 -61.06 6.96 53.17
CA ASN A 1230 -62.51 6.72 53.17
C ASN A 1230 -63.13 5.87 52.05
N GLN A 1231 -63.01 4.54 52.20
CA GLN A 1231 -64.14 3.62 51.98
C GLN A 1231 -64.04 2.43 52.96
N GLN A 1232 -65.17 1.97 53.49
CA GLN A 1232 -65.22 0.96 54.56
C GLN A 1232 -65.46 -0.45 54.02
N GLN A 1233 -64.72 -1.41 54.58
CA GLN A 1233 -65.08 -2.83 54.72
C GLN A 1233 -65.51 -3.60 53.44
N GLN A 1234 -64.55 -3.86 52.55
CA GLN A 1234 -64.41 -5.20 51.94
C GLN A 1234 -62.93 -5.62 51.92
N PRO A 1235 -62.62 -6.92 52.10
CA PRO A 1235 -61.24 -7.43 52.03
C PRO A 1235 -60.76 -7.56 50.57
N GLN A 1236 -60.22 -6.46 50.04
CA GLN A 1236 -59.55 -6.42 48.74
C GLN A 1236 -58.08 -6.94 48.83
N PRO A 1237 -57.51 -7.51 47.75
CA PRO A 1237 -56.14 -8.01 47.73
C PRO A 1237 -55.09 -6.89 47.92
N GLN A 1238 -53.88 -7.27 48.37
CA GLN A 1238 -52.83 -6.30 48.69
C GLN A 1238 -52.43 -5.44 47.47
N PRO A 1239 -52.25 -4.12 47.65
CA PRO A 1239 -51.84 -3.24 46.57
C PRO A 1239 -50.41 -3.54 46.10
N GLN A 1240 -50.25 -3.80 44.80
CA GLN A 1240 -48.94 -3.95 44.17
C GLN A 1240 -48.09 -2.70 44.41
N GLN A 1241 -46.79 -2.88 44.64
CA GLN A 1241 -45.89 -1.77 44.96
C GLN A 1241 -45.55 -0.98 43.69
N GLN A 1242 -46.27 0.11 43.45
CA GLN A 1242 -46.00 1.00 42.32
C GLN A 1242 -44.91 2.02 42.66
N TYR A 1243 -43.90 2.11 41.78
CA TYR A 1243 -42.84 3.13 41.83
C TYR A 1243 -43.14 4.25 40.82
N ASP A 1244 -42.64 5.46 41.10
CA ASP A 1244 -42.66 6.56 40.11
C ASP A 1244 -41.83 6.17 38.86
N PRO A 1245 -42.37 6.28 37.63
CA PRO A 1245 -41.66 5.95 36.40
C PRO A 1245 -40.38 6.76 36.18
N ILE A 1246 -39.36 6.12 35.58
CA ILE A 1246 -38.01 6.67 35.37
C ILE A 1246 -37.72 6.70 33.89
N TYR A 1247 -37.58 7.90 33.35
CA TYR A 1247 -37.28 8.13 31.94
C TYR A 1247 -35.80 8.45 31.74
N LEU A 1248 -35.17 7.70 30.84
CA LEU A 1248 -33.91 8.05 30.20
C LEU A 1248 -34.23 8.89 28.97
N HIS A 1249 -34.02 10.20 29.04
CA HIS A 1249 -34.17 11.10 27.90
C HIS A 1249 -32.86 11.22 27.12
N TRP A 1250 -33.00 11.31 25.80
CA TRP A 1250 -31.88 11.43 24.86
C TRP A 1250 -32.22 12.47 23.79
N ASP A 1251 -31.20 13.19 23.32
CA ASP A 1251 -31.27 14.12 22.19
C ASP A 1251 -30.11 13.82 21.23
N LEU A 1252 -30.38 13.58 19.95
CA LEU A 1252 -29.37 13.36 18.92
C LEU A 1252 -28.69 14.65 18.47
N ASN A 1253 -29.18 15.83 18.90
CA ASN A 1253 -28.45 17.11 18.79
C ASN A 1253 -27.47 17.32 19.94
N SER A 1254 -27.72 16.69 21.10
CA SER A 1254 -26.77 16.58 22.21
C SER A 1254 -26.61 15.11 22.61
N PRO A 1255 -26.04 14.23 21.73
CA PRO A 1255 -25.89 12.80 21.99
C PRO A 1255 -24.75 12.50 22.99
N PHE A 1256 -24.49 13.49 23.84
CA PHE A 1256 -23.43 13.65 24.80
C PHE A 1256 -24.00 13.91 26.21
N GLU A 1257 -25.27 14.34 26.33
CA GLU A 1257 -25.96 14.55 27.60
C GLU A 1257 -27.00 13.46 27.88
N PHE A 1258 -27.03 12.98 29.12
CA PHE A 1258 -28.01 12.01 29.61
C PHE A 1258 -28.91 12.66 30.66
N ASN A 1259 -30.16 12.95 30.29
CA ASN A 1259 -31.13 13.54 31.21
C ASN A 1259 -32.04 12.45 31.78
N TRP A 1260 -31.93 12.21 33.09
CA TRP A 1260 -32.79 11.30 33.84
C TRP A 1260 -33.92 12.11 34.48
N SER A 1261 -35.18 11.68 34.34
CA SER A 1261 -36.27 12.29 35.11
C SER A 1261 -37.25 11.28 35.69
N PHE A 1262 -37.73 11.59 36.90
CA PHE A 1262 -39.03 11.15 37.39
C PHE A 1262 -40.09 12.09 36.85
N VAL A 1263 -41.31 11.60 36.63
CA VAL A 1263 -42.42 12.44 36.17
C VAL A 1263 -42.84 13.45 37.23
N LYS A 1264 -42.29 14.67 37.16
CA LYS A 1264 -43.06 15.84 37.60
C LYS A 1264 -44.35 15.85 36.79
N LYS A 1265 -45.51 15.90 37.44
CA LYS A 1265 -46.80 16.05 36.74
C LYS A 1265 -46.72 17.26 35.82
N ILE A 1266 -46.67 17.02 34.51
CA ILE A 1266 -46.91 18.05 33.51
C ILE A 1266 -48.42 18.30 33.55
N ILE A 1267 -48.80 19.27 34.38
CA ILE A 1267 -50.13 19.88 34.30
C ILE A 1267 -50.17 20.56 32.93
N LYS A 1268 -51.17 20.19 32.12
CA LYS A 1268 -51.42 20.79 30.81
C LYS A 1268 -51.96 22.21 30.94
#